data_AF-A0A8H7A145-F1
#
_entry.id   AF-A0A8H7A145-F1
#
_cell.length_a   1.000
_cell.length_b   1.000
_cell.length_c   1.000
_cell.angle_alpha   90.00
_cell.angle_beta   90.00
_cell.angle_gamma   90.00
#
_symmetry.space_group_name_H-M   'P 1'
#
loop_
_entity.id
_entity.type
_entity.pdbx_description
1 polymer ?
#
loop_
_entity_poly.entity_id
_entity_poly.type
_entity_poly.pdbx_seq_one_letter_code
_entity_poly.pdbx_strand_id
1 'polypeptide(L)'
;MAHHIISQTTPVKKTKPPAVNRRQMSDIVDRTGYLTPSATFSSLRLHKSTTRSFATILNDKELLQLVNQFRATGQTDYGLLAQLLSRASVLIRLKYAKGKDLVVFRDNHSRSPKYHPNDTEAGAPDLVGLLEAISLLLDEDDTARIPWHHILTIIEEKGKADRKDGPRQSGAYLAFANQSRPDLVGMYGLSISPAGYIIQYSCPAGLQTSEEFPWSDLVPLVSYVYTLYVPHPDFATRDPSVTLADTGDVLGPPAWNIRDGDKVYENCVVRVVGDPWHRMTWVAKVGDTPITIKDSYRDVHSSFREGELYDILHKEGPAPGFLRVKKEYEVQWKRGCPITVTVDSTTRIKTRLIMHTWGESLRKCPSLIDFLKCMYDILEAHRWAVMERNIIHRDISHGNIFVEAEDFKGEDEEEFKGTEYRPIFVNEIIEKQENADPMARLGDLDNAAELDRKAAVSPSFVARRDTIHMNDEPLRCRTGTPKFIARSPALGCLLVDNIKFRRMPTLPSHLADQYALLHSNDRSGLRTFTDDGPTRHGGVYTEETEDEHDKNPELRVTQFEHRPRHDAESVFWCIVVFLLLAVPLGSAREDPQALKDPDEFGLNCAWKYIANHEIGVSDDMGDSRLSIIHQAKWKKWLHPELAHAEGFLLSLTAQIAPEWGLIEPAPLPLHLHEAMQRIILQYIDLWKTQNKDVQFDTGRIRPAEIPDNRIMPQVSHKPSVNGQLIATGSLRPKRQSNQLGPKEESQAKRRRITRQGTDSYKEVPRSLPPSPRFKGRRITRQGTESYEKDTASYKEVPQSLPLSPRFFPGCQLPLEYSPDADTFTKSLPSTPASLSTNLRLSPTLDPQALDTDSDAEA
;
A
#
# COMPACT_ATOMS: atom_id res chain seq x y z
N MET A 1 37.12 19.81 -7.01
CA MET A 1 37.19 19.19 -8.36
C MET A 1 36.95 17.70 -8.22
N ALA A 2 36.28 17.05 -9.19
CA ALA A 2 35.79 15.65 -9.14
C ALA A 2 34.83 15.36 -7.96
N HIS A 3 33.50 15.30 -8.08
CA HIS A 3 32.57 14.59 -8.99
C HIS A 3 32.44 13.06 -8.79
N HIS A 4 31.17 12.62 -8.89
CA HIS A 4 30.63 11.26 -8.95
C HIS A 4 30.82 10.33 -7.74
N ILE A 5 29.79 10.27 -6.90
CA ILE A 5 29.00 9.03 -6.82
C ILE A 5 27.55 9.39 -7.19
N ILE A 6 27.01 8.78 -8.24
CA ILE A 6 25.59 8.86 -8.63
C ILE A 6 25.07 7.43 -8.76
N SER A 7 23.97 7.15 -8.08
CA SER A 7 22.97 6.12 -8.39
C SER A 7 21.67 6.73 -7.84
N GLN A 8 20.69 7.19 -8.63
CA GLN A 8 20.07 6.57 -9.81
C GLN A 8 19.59 5.14 -9.52
N THR A 9 18.51 5.04 -8.75
CA THR A 9 17.18 4.75 -9.31
C THR A 9 16.08 5.15 -8.30
N THR A 10 14.90 5.51 -8.80
CA THR A 10 13.77 6.01 -8.00
C THR A 10 13.21 4.92 -7.07
N PRO A 11 12.70 5.25 -5.87
CA PRO A 11 11.85 4.33 -5.10
C PRO A 11 10.49 4.15 -5.79
N VAL A 12 10.47 3.32 -6.83
CA VAL A 12 9.24 2.82 -7.47
C VAL A 12 8.35 2.23 -6.38
N LYS A 13 7.14 2.77 -6.21
CA LYS A 13 6.12 2.14 -5.36
C LYS A 13 5.85 0.75 -5.92
N LYS A 14 6.29 -0.28 -5.20
CA LYS A 14 5.91 -1.68 -5.46
C LYS A 14 4.50 -1.91 -4.94
N THR A 15 3.51 -1.34 -5.62
CA THR A 15 2.07 -1.60 -5.47
C THR A 15 1.69 -2.99 -6.00
N LYS A 16 2.44 -3.99 -5.54
CA LYS A 16 1.98 -5.37 -5.41
C LYS A 16 0.98 -5.41 -4.25
N PRO A 17 -0.02 -6.30 -4.28
CA PRO A 17 -0.90 -6.47 -3.12
C PRO A 17 -0.06 -6.82 -1.87
N PRO A 18 -0.49 -6.41 -0.66
CA PRO A 18 0.18 -6.79 0.57
C PRO A 18 0.41 -8.30 0.63
N ALA A 19 1.53 -8.73 1.19
CA ALA A 19 1.89 -10.15 1.24
C ALA A 19 0.89 -10.94 2.11
N VAL A 20 -0.03 -11.68 1.47
CA VAL A 20 -1.14 -12.40 2.12
C VAL A 20 -0.72 -13.74 2.75
N ASN A 21 0.56 -14.12 2.69
CA ASN A 21 1.05 -15.34 3.32
C ASN A 21 2.52 -15.24 3.80
N ARG A 22 2.88 -16.12 4.76
CA ARG A 22 4.22 -16.22 5.36
C ARG A 22 5.35 -16.21 4.32
N ARG A 23 5.21 -16.97 3.22
CA ARG A 23 6.25 -17.08 2.20
C ARG A 23 6.48 -15.74 1.48
N GLN A 24 5.41 -15.03 1.12
CA GLN A 24 5.49 -13.69 0.52
C GLN A 24 6.11 -12.66 1.48
N MET A 25 5.70 -12.65 2.76
CA MET A 25 6.29 -11.76 3.77
C MET A 25 7.78 -12.05 3.98
N SER A 26 8.15 -13.32 4.15
CA SER A 26 9.56 -13.73 4.27
C SER A 26 10.35 -13.44 3.00
N ASP A 27 9.75 -13.49 1.79
CA ASP A 27 10.37 -13.06 0.52
C ASP A 27 10.60 -11.54 0.43
N ILE A 28 9.88 -10.71 1.21
CA ILE A 28 10.14 -9.28 1.33
C ILE A 28 11.37 -9.05 2.23
N VAL A 29 11.41 -9.70 3.40
CA VAL A 29 12.51 -9.60 4.39
C VAL A 29 13.89 -9.87 3.77
N ASP A 30 14.01 -10.87 2.90
CA ASP A 30 15.27 -11.21 2.22
C ASP A 30 15.69 -10.16 1.17
N ARG A 31 14.72 -9.46 0.55
CA ARG A 31 14.96 -8.53 -0.57
C ARG A 31 15.31 -7.11 -0.12
N THR A 32 15.03 -6.76 1.13
CA THR A 32 15.29 -5.42 1.71
C THR A 32 16.57 -5.36 2.53
N GLY A 33 17.21 -6.49 2.83
CA GLY A 33 18.44 -6.54 3.63
C GLY A 33 18.22 -6.36 5.14
N TYR A 34 16.97 -6.33 5.63
CA TYR A 34 16.60 -6.12 7.04
C TYR A 34 17.21 -7.13 8.03
N LEU A 35 17.74 -8.26 7.55
CA LEU A 35 18.46 -9.25 8.35
C LEU A 35 19.93 -8.89 8.61
N THR A 36 20.41 -7.75 8.09
CA THR A 36 21.76 -7.23 8.36
C THR A 36 21.85 -6.76 9.81
N PRO A 37 22.77 -7.31 10.64
CA PRO A 37 22.86 -6.95 12.04
C PRO A 37 23.23 -5.48 12.28
N SER A 38 22.44 -4.80 13.10
CA SER A 38 22.69 -3.42 13.52
C SER A 38 23.41 -3.39 14.87
N ALA A 39 24.71 -3.06 14.85
CA ALA A 39 25.57 -3.03 16.05
C ALA A 39 25.12 -1.99 17.12
N THR A 40 24.25 -1.03 16.76
CA THR A 40 23.68 -0.03 17.67
C THR A 40 22.28 -0.41 18.19
N PHE A 41 21.70 -1.55 17.77
CA PHE A 41 20.35 -1.99 18.14
C PHE A 41 20.12 -1.96 19.66
N SER A 42 21.02 -2.59 20.42
CA SER A 42 20.93 -2.71 21.88
C SER A 42 21.23 -1.41 22.65
N SER A 43 21.48 -0.30 21.96
CA SER A 43 21.56 1.06 22.52
C SER A 43 20.48 2.00 21.98
N LEU A 44 19.89 1.68 20.83
CA LEU A 44 18.88 2.51 20.15
C LEU A 44 17.44 2.06 20.42
N ARG A 45 17.21 0.76 20.66
CA ARG A 45 15.87 0.19 20.80
C ARG A 45 15.60 -0.30 22.22
N LEU A 46 16.50 -1.13 22.74
CA LEU A 46 16.32 -1.75 24.04
C LEU A 46 16.51 -0.74 25.18
N HIS A 47 15.50 -0.59 26.02
CA HIS A 47 15.62 0.21 27.23
C HIS A 47 16.61 -0.49 28.18
N LYS A 48 17.71 0.19 28.47
CA LYS A 48 18.64 -0.15 29.54
C LYS A 48 18.45 0.87 30.66
N SER A 49 18.08 0.42 31.86
CA SER A 49 17.82 1.35 32.95
C SER A 49 19.14 2.00 33.41
N THR A 50 19.29 3.30 33.12
CA THR A 50 20.49 4.11 33.42
C THR A 50 20.81 4.19 34.92
N THR A 51 19.82 3.90 35.78
CA THR A 51 19.95 3.98 37.25
C THR A 51 19.75 2.64 37.97
N ARG A 52 19.38 1.55 37.27
CA ARG A 52 19.02 0.27 37.91
C ARG A 52 19.74 -0.92 37.31
N SER A 53 20.73 -1.46 38.02
CA SER A 53 21.44 -2.67 37.60
C SER A 53 20.55 -3.92 37.59
N PHE A 54 20.58 -4.68 36.49
CA PHE A 54 19.92 -5.98 36.33
C PHE A 54 20.58 -7.14 37.11
N ALA A 55 21.68 -6.89 37.83
CA ALA A 55 22.50 -7.94 38.46
C ALA A 55 21.71 -8.97 39.31
N THR A 56 20.63 -8.58 39.99
CA THR A 56 19.80 -9.53 40.77
C THR A 56 19.05 -10.53 39.89
N ILE A 57 18.64 -10.13 38.68
CA ILE A 57 17.95 -11.01 37.71
C ILE A 57 18.98 -11.88 36.99
N LEU A 58 20.12 -11.30 36.61
CA LEU A 58 21.22 -12.01 35.95
C LEU A 58 21.89 -13.07 36.85
N ASN A 59 21.72 -12.94 38.18
CA ASN A 59 22.16 -13.92 39.18
C ASN A 59 21.02 -14.82 39.70
N ASP A 60 19.82 -14.79 39.11
CA ASP A 60 18.73 -15.67 39.51
C ASP A 60 19.04 -17.13 39.15
N LYS A 61 19.05 -18.00 40.16
CA LYS A 61 19.46 -19.40 39.99
C LYS A 61 18.55 -20.18 39.05
N GLU A 62 17.26 -19.89 39.08
CA GLU A 62 16.24 -20.59 38.29
C GLU A 62 16.31 -20.17 36.82
N LEU A 63 16.40 -18.86 36.53
CA LEU A 63 16.66 -18.35 35.18
C LEU A 63 17.97 -18.91 34.60
N LEU A 64 19.06 -18.91 35.38
CA LEU A 64 20.33 -19.49 34.95
C LEU A 64 20.25 -21.01 34.74
N GLN A 65 19.45 -21.73 35.51
CA GLN A 65 19.21 -23.16 35.30
C GLN A 65 18.44 -23.40 33.98
N LEU A 66 17.35 -22.67 33.74
CA LEU A 66 16.55 -22.76 32.52
C LEU A 66 17.37 -22.42 31.26
N VAL A 67 18.22 -21.39 31.33
CA VAL A 67 19.18 -21.05 30.25
C VAL A 67 20.15 -22.20 29.95
N ASN A 68 20.71 -22.84 30.99
CA ASN A 68 21.65 -23.95 30.79
C ASN A 68 20.95 -25.22 30.28
N GLN A 69 19.71 -25.48 30.70
CA GLN A 69 18.87 -26.55 30.16
C GLN A 69 18.55 -26.30 28.68
N PHE A 70 18.10 -25.09 28.31
CA PHE A 70 17.73 -24.75 26.94
C PHE A 70 18.94 -24.82 25.99
N ARG A 71 20.09 -24.30 26.40
CA ARG A 71 21.35 -24.40 25.62
C ARG A 71 21.79 -25.87 25.38
N ALA A 72 21.45 -26.77 26.30
CA ALA A 72 21.78 -28.18 26.22
C ALA A 72 20.88 -28.98 25.26
N THR A 73 19.72 -28.45 24.82
CA THR A 73 18.84 -29.17 23.89
C THR A 73 19.50 -29.37 22.50
N GLY A 74 19.05 -30.40 21.79
CA GLY A 74 19.46 -30.68 20.40
C GLY A 74 18.37 -30.37 19.37
N GLN A 75 17.16 -30.08 19.82
CA GLN A 75 15.92 -29.86 19.07
C GLN A 75 15.15 -28.71 19.74
N THR A 76 14.02 -28.29 19.17
CA THR A 76 13.16 -27.26 19.76
C THR A 76 12.48 -27.75 21.04
N ASP A 77 12.30 -26.85 22.02
CA ASP A 77 11.60 -27.11 23.28
C ASP A 77 10.82 -25.86 23.71
N TYR A 78 9.66 -25.69 23.05
CA TYR A 78 8.77 -24.54 23.24
C TYR A 78 8.31 -24.39 24.70
N GLY A 79 8.14 -25.51 25.42
CA GLY A 79 7.71 -25.51 26.82
C GLY A 79 8.80 -25.02 27.77
N LEU A 80 10.05 -25.41 27.54
CA LEU A 80 11.21 -24.92 28.29
C LEU A 80 11.50 -23.44 27.97
N LEU A 81 11.36 -23.04 26.71
CA LEU A 81 11.51 -21.65 26.27
C LEU A 81 10.44 -20.73 26.89
N ALA A 82 9.17 -21.17 26.92
CA ALA A 82 8.07 -20.45 27.57
C ALA A 82 8.34 -20.23 29.07
N GLN A 83 8.86 -21.23 29.77
CA GLN A 83 9.28 -21.13 31.17
C GLN A 83 10.43 -20.13 31.35
N LEU A 84 11.47 -20.19 30.52
CA LEU A 84 12.64 -19.30 30.56
C LEU A 84 12.22 -17.82 30.40
N LEU A 85 11.43 -17.52 29.36
CA LEU A 85 10.97 -16.16 29.09
C LEU A 85 9.97 -15.67 30.15
N SER A 86 9.06 -16.51 30.61
CA SER A 86 8.11 -16.17 31.69
C SER A 86 8.82 -15.94 33.03
N ARG A 87 9.87 -16.71 33.36
CA ARG A 87 10.71 -16.48 34.55
C ARG A 87 11.39 -15.11 34.48
N ALA A 88 12.00 -14.76 33.35
CA ALA A 88 12.56 -13.42 33.15
C ALA A 88 11.50 -12.32 33.31
N SER A 89 10.28 -12.55 32.81
CA SER A 89 9.15 -11.62 32.90
C SER A 89 8.68 -11.38 34.33
N VAL A 90 8.49 -12.45 35.12
CA VAL A 90 8.12 -12.36 36.55
C VAL A 90 9.17 -11.58 37.34
N LEU A 91 10.47 -11.86 37.13
CA LEU A 91 11.56 -11.15 37.79
C LEU A 91 11.59 -9.65 37.42
N ILE A 92 11.35 -9.31 36.14
CA ILE A 92 11.23 -7.94 35.65
C ILE A 92 10.03 -7.21 36.29
N ARG A 93 8.84 -7.82 36.27
CA ARG A 93 7.60 -7.28 36.86
C ARG A 93 7.81 -6.97 38.34
N LEU A 94 8.22 -7.96 39.11
CA LEU A 94 8.40 -7.86 40.57
C LEU A 94 9.43 -6.81 40.98
N LYS A 95 10.52 -6.66 40.21
CA LYS A 95 11.62 -5.76 40.59
C LYS A 95 11.50 -4.34 40.03
N TYR A 96 10.95 -4.15 38.83
CA TYR A 96 11.02 -2.86 38.14
C TYR A 96 9.69 -2.32 37.59
N ALA A 97 8.69 -3.18 37.36
CA ALA A 97 7.40 -2.82 36.78
C ALA A 97 6.22 -3.28 37.67
N LYS A 98 6.34 -3.02 38.97
CA LYS A 98 5.25 -3.24 39.94
C LYS A 98 4.02 -2.41 39.52
N GLY A 99 2.83 -3.01 39.63
CA GLY A 99 1.57 -2.37 39.19
C GLY A 99 1.30 -2.46 37.69
N LYS A 100 2.16 -3.11 36.89
CA LYS A 100 1.81 -3.58 35.53
C LYS A 100 1.28 -5.01 35.58
N ASP A 101 0.46 -5.37 34.60
CA ASP A 101 0.05 -6.76 34.34
C ASP A 101 1.25 -7.62 33.93
N LEU A 102 1.20 -8.93 34.21
CA LEU A 102 2.28 -9.83 33.81
C LEU A 102 2.16 -10.14 32.31
N VAL A 103 3.28 -9.98 31.60
CA VAL A 103 3.46 -10.57 30.26
C VAL A 103 3.87 -12.03 30.42
N VAL A 104 3.05 -12.95 29.92
CA VAL A 104 3.32 -14.39 29.91
C VAL A 104 3.63 -14.87 28.50
N PHE A 105 4.45 -15.91 28.38
CA PHE A 105 4.85 -16.49 27.11
C PHE A 105 4.16 -17.84 26.91
N ARG A 106 3.36 -17.96 25.85
CA ARG A 106 2.50 -19.12 25.56
C ARG A 106 2.96 -19.80 24.27
N ASP A 107 2.94 -21.14 24.26
CA ASP A 107 3.18 -21.94 23.06
C ASP A 107 2.04 -21.73 22.04
N ASN A 108 2.41 -21.55 20.78
CA ASN A 108 1.51 -21.34 19.65
C ASN A 108 1.95 -22.09 18.37
N HIS A 109 3.02 -22.90 18.40
CA HIS A 109 3.62 -23.50 17.18
C HIS A 109 2.65 -24.29 16.29
N SER A 110 1.57 -24.83 16.87
CA SER A 110 0.55 -25.63 16.20
C SER A 110 -0.67 -24.83 15.70
N ARG A 111 -0.73 -23.51 15.87
CA ARG A 111 -1.93 -22.67 15.61
C ARG A 111 -1.59 -21.34 14.93
N SER A 112 -2.32 -20.98 13.87
CA SER A 112 -2.31 -19.61 13.34
C SER A 112 -3.21 -18.70 14.20
N PRO A 113 -2.73 -17.53 14.69
CA PRO A 113 -3.57 -16.57 15.39
C PRO A 113 -4.67 -16.02 14.48
N LYS A 114 -5.82 -15.66 15.07
CA LYS A 114 -7.05 -15.26 14.36
C LYS A 114 -7.24 -13.74 14.27
N TYR A 115 -8.18 -13.33 13.43
CA TYR A 115 -8.62 -11.94 13.24
C TYR A 115 -7.51 -10.98 12.79
N HIS A 116 -6.67 -11.44 11.86
CA HIS A 116 -5.79 -10.56 11.08
C HIS A 116 -6.65 -9.72 10.10
N PRO A 117 -6.48 -8.39 9.96
CA PRO A 117 -7.40 -7.54 9.16
C PRO A 117 -7.45 -7.78 7.64
N ASN A 118 -6.69 -8.76 7.12
CA ASN A 118 -6.77 -9.23 5.72
C ASN A 118 -7.49 -10.60 5.61
N ASP A 119 -8.13 -11.09 6.68
CA ASP A 119 -8.72 -12.44 6.83
C ASP A 119 -7.77 -13.61 6.52
N THR A 120 -6.46 -13.34 6.57
CA THR A 120 -5.40 -14.30 6.29
C THR A 120 -5.07 -15.15 7.52
N GLU A 121 -5.23 -16.47 7.43
CA GLU A 121 -4.72 -17.44 8.42
C GLU A 121 -3.17 -17.62 8.36
N ALA A 122 -2.47 -16.54 8.03
CA ALA A 122 -1.09 -16.53 7.61
C ALA A 122 -0.11 -16.48 8.79
N GLY A 123 0.33 -17.65 9.23
CA GLY A 123 1.47 -17.79 10.11
C GLY A 123 1.13 -18.24 11.52
N ALA A 124 2.00 -19.10 12.06
CA ALA A 124 1.98 -19.61 13.42
C ALA A 124 3.36 -19.32 14.04
N PRO A 125 3.55 -18.19 14.76
CA PRO A 125 4.75 -17.99 15.57
C PRO A 125 4.86 -19.12 16.60
N ASP A 126 6.07 -19.63 16.80
CA ASP A 126 6.33 -20.75 17.72
C ASP A 126 5.84 -20.43 19.15
N LEU A 127 6.15 -19.23 19.67
CA LEU A 127 5.56 -18.71 20.91
C LEU A 127 5.07 -17.26 20.74
N VAL A 128 4.14 -16.85 21.60
CA VAL A 128 3.61 -15.48 21.68
C VAL A 128 3.69 -14.93 23.11
N GLY A 129 3.95 -13.63 23.24
CA GLY A 129 3.82 -12.89 24.50
C GLY A 129 2.44 -12.23 24.60
N LEU A 130 1.73 -12.50 25.70
CA LEU A 130 0.36 -12.06 25.98
C LEU A 130 0.27 -11.47 27.40
N LEU A 131 -0.83 -10.78 27.72
CA LEU A 131 -1.15 -10.47 29.12
C LEU A 131 -1.68 -11.72 29.84
N GLU A 132 -1.32 -11.88 31.11
CA GLU A 132 -1.74 -12.95 32.02
C GLU A 132 -3.26 -13.18 32.00
N ALA A 133 -4.07 -12.11 32.09
CA ALA A 133 -5.53 -12.19 32.01
C ALA A 133 -6.04 -12.77 30.67
N ILE A 134 -5.40 -12.42 29.54
CA ILE A 134 -5.76 -12.97 28.22
C ILE A 134 -5.33 -14.44 28.10
N SER A 135 -4.19 -14.83 28.68
CA SER A 135 -3.77 -16.24 28.71
C SER A 135 -4.73 -17.11 29.51
N LEU A 136 -5.27 -16.62 30.63
CA LEU A 136 -6.25 -17.34 31.45
C LEU A 136 -7.56 -17.56 30.67
N LEU A 137 -8.06 -16.53 29.97
CA LEU A 137 -9.22 -16.69 29.07
C LEU A 137 -8.95 -17.70 27.94
N LEU A 138 -7.71 -17.79 27.45
CA LEU A 138 -7.27 -18.78 26.46
C LEU A 138 -7.03 -20.19 27.02
N ASP A 139 -7.11 -20.39 28.34
CA ASP A 139 -7.16 -21.69 29.00
C ASP A 139 -8.61 -22.18 29.22
N GLU A 140 -9.59 -21.27 29.16
CA GLU A 140 -11.03 -21.55 29.21
C GLU A 140 -11.69 -21.65 27.81
N ASP A 141 -11.04 -21.12 26.76
CA ASP A 141 -11.49 -21.22 25.36
C ASP A 141 -11.16 -22.59 24.74
N ASP A 142 -12.17 -23.48 24.65
CA ASP A 142 -12.10 -24.77 23.94
C ASP A 142 -11.61 -24.64 22.48
N THR A 143 -11.83 -23.49 21.84
CA THR A 143 -11.37 -23.23 20.45
C THR A 143 -9.93 -22.71 20.39
N ALA A 144 -9.40 -22.25 21.53
CA ALA A 144 -8.08 -21.66 21.75
C ALA A 144 -7.62 -20.69 20.64
N ARG A 145 -8.51 -19.76 20.27
CA ARG A 145 -8.27 -18.73 19.25
C ARG A 145 -7.43 -17.60 19.84
N ILE A 146 -6.10 -17.68 19.76
CA ILE A 146 -5.25 -16.51 20.08
C ILE A 146 -5.52 -15.41 19.04
N PRO A 147 -6.00 -14.20 19.42
CA PRO A 147 -6.23 -13.12 18.46
C PRO A 147 -4.96 -12.32 18.22
N TRP A 148 -4.65 -11.95 16.97
CA TRP A 148 -3.47 -11.12 16.67
C TRP A 148 -3.46 -9.78 17.44
N HIS A 149 -4.64 -9.22 17.72
CA HIS A 149 -4.77 -7.93 18.40
C HIS A 149 -4.40 -7.96 19.90
N HIS A 150 -4.21 -9.14 20.52
CA HIS A 150 -3.70 -9.26 21.89
C HIS A 150 -2.20 -9.53 21.97
N ILE A 151 -1.58 -10.00 20.90
CA ILE A 151 -0.14 -10.32 20.85
C ILE A 151 0.68 -9.06 21.11
N LEU A 152 1.61 -9.13 22.07
CA LEU A 152 2.53 -8.05 22.46
C LEU A 152 3.94 -8.23 21.88
N THR A 153 4.33 -9.48 21.60
CA THR A 153 5.61 -9.86 21.01
C THR A 153 5.49 -11.28 20.44
N ILE A 154 6.26 -11.59 19.40
CA ILE A 154 6.35 -12.94 18.80
C ILE A 154 7.74 -13.52 19.00
N ILE A 155 7.82 -14.85 19.03
CA ILE A 155 9.07 -15.58 19.19
C ILE A 155 9.08 -16.75 18.20
N GLU A 156 10.20 -16.88 17.48
CA GLU A 156 10.47 -17.98 16.56
C GLU A 156 11.64 -18.81 17.11
N GLU A 157 11.40 -20.08 17.41
CA GLU A 157 12.43 -21.00 17.93
C GLU A 157 12.94 -21.91 16.82
N LYS A 158 14.25 -22.07 16.71
CA LYS A 158 14.89 -22.91 15.69
C LYS A 158 16.02 -23.77 16.26
N GLY A 159 16.21 -24.93 15.67
CA GLY A 159 17.30 -25.84 16.01
C GLY A 159 18.67 -25.31 15.61
N LYS A 160 19.72 -26.02 16.01
CA LYS A 160 21.13 -25.62 15.74
C LYS A 160 21.47 -25.62 14.24
N ALA A 161 20.69 -26.33 13.41
CA ALA A 161 20.90 -26.44 11.95
C ALA A 161 20.19 -25.32 11.16
N ASP A 162 19.00 -24.95 11.60
CA ASP A 162 17.98 -24.11 10.96
C ASP A 162 17.89 -22.68 11.55
N ARG A 163 18.67 -22.37 12.61
CA ARG A 163 18.74 -21.05 13.27
C ARG A 163 18.94 -19.83 12.35
N LYS A 164 19.36 -20.01 11.09
CA LYS A 164 19.47 -18.92 10.11
C LYS A 164 18.14 -18.49 9.50
N ASP A 165 17.13 -19.37 9.53
CA ASP A 165 15.82 -19.11 8.93
C ASP A 165 14.87 -18.42 9.93
N GLY A 166 15.14 -18.57 11.23
CA GLY A 166 14.39 -17.95 12.33
C GLY A 166 14.19 -16.43 12.19
N PRO A 167 15.23 -15.61 11.94
CA PRO A 167 15.08 -14.16 11.82
C PRO A 167 14.22 -13.74 10.61
N ARG A 168 14.20 -14.55 9.55
CA ARG A 168 13.37 -14.36 8.36
C ARG A 168 11.89 -14.67 8.61
N GLN A 169 11.63 -15.64 9.50
CA GLN A 169 10.30 -16.11 9.86
C GLN A 169 9.69 -15.22 10.96
N SER A 170 10.47 -14.91 12.01
CA SER A 170 10.15 -13.88 13.02
C SER A 170 9.84 -12.52 12.37
N GLY A 171 10.67 -12.05 11.44
CA GLY A 171 10.40 -10.82 10.69
C GLY A 171 9.02 -10.82 10.00
N ALA A 172 8.67 -11.92 9.33
CA ALA A 172 7.35 -12.06 8.68
C ALA A 172 6.17 -12.06 9.67
N TYR A 173 6.36 -12.55 10.89
CA TYR A 173 5.32 -12.56 11.93
C TYR A 173 5.18 -11.20 12.64
N LEU A 174 6.28 -10.47 12.80
CA LEU A 174 6.23 -9.07 13.25
C LEU A 174 5.52 -8.14 12.24
N ALA A 175 5.54 -8.48 10.95
CA ALA A 175 4.77 -7.78 9.93
C ALA A 175 3.25 -7.94 10.15
N PHE A 176 2.74 -9.18 10.27
CA PHE A 176 1.32 -9.44 10.55
C PHE A 176 0.87 -8.89 11.91
N ALA A 177 1.74 -8.95 12.92
CA ALA A 177 1.44 -8.39 14.24
C ALA A 177 1.31 -6.86 14.21
N ASN A 178 2.21 -6.16 13.50
CA ASN A 178 2.06 -4.72 13.24
C ASN A 178 0.74 -4.43 12.47
N GLN A 179 0.44 -5.21 11.43
CA GLN A 179 -0.82 -5.11 10.66
C GLN A 179 -2.08 -5.43 11.47
N SER A 180 -1.97 -5.83 12.74
CA SER A 180 -3.09 -6.15 13.63
C SER A 180 -3.17 -5.27 14.90
N ARG A 181 -2.29 -4.26 15.02
CA ARG A 181 -2.15 -3.41 16.21
C ARG A 181 -2.03 -1.90 15.83
N PRO A 182 -3.15 -1.16 15.66
CA PRO A 182 -3.12 0.27 15.33
C PRO A 182 -2.72 1.14 16.54
N ASP A 183 -2.85 0.56 17.73
CA ASP A 183 -2.45 1.08 19.03
C ASP A 183 -0.94 0.97 19.30
N LEU A 184 -0.22 0.14 18.53
CA LEU A 184 1.24 -0.01 18.62
C LEU A 184 1.94 0.73 17.48
N VAL A 185 3.05 1.39 17.80
CA VAL A 185 3.89 2.10 16.81
C VAL A 185 4.94 1.16 16.17
N GLY A 186 5.18 0.02 16.81
CA GLY A 186 6.02 -1.07 16.33
C GLY A 186 6.15 -2.17 17.40
N MET A 187 6.48 -3.38 16.98
CA MET A 187 6.57 -4.56 17.84
C MET A 187 7.99 -5.12 17.90
N TYR A 188 8.34 -5.66 19.08
CA TYR A 188 9.56 -6.45 19.27
C TYR A 188 9.31 -7.93 19.05
N GLY A 189 10.31 -8.65 18.53
CA GLY A 189 10.28 -10.11 18.42
C GLY A 189 11.65 -10.73 18.65
N LEU A 190 11.67 -12.05 18.79
CA LEU A 190 12.85 -12.82 19.14
C LEU A 190 13.00 -14.03 18.20
N SER A 191 14.14 -14.15 17.54
CA SER A 191 14.54 -15.39 16.87
C SER A 191 15.57 -16.08 17.75
N ILE A 192 15.28 -17.29 18.22
CA ILE A 192 16.04 -17.94 19.29
C ILE A 192 16.41 -19.38 18.94
N SER A 193 17.59 -19.80 19.37
CA SER A 193 18.07 -21.16 19.22
C SER A 193 18.92 -21.57 20.42
N PRO A 194 19.16 -22.88 20.64
CA PRO A 194 20.11 -23.34 21.64
C PRO A 194 21.58 -22.92 21.42
N ALA A 195 21.90 -22.23 20.31
CA ALA A 195 23.22 -21.63 20.07
C ALA A 195 23.31 -20.17 20.57
N GLY A 196 22.22 -19.41 20.44
CA GLY A 196 22.15 -17.97 20.72
C GLY A 196 20.81 -17.39 20.25
N TYR A 197 20.62 -16.09 20.45
CA TYR A 197 19.36 -15.40 20.17
C TYR A 197 19.57 -14.04 19.47
N ILE A 198 18.61 -13.64 18.65
CA ILE A 198 18.58 -12.41 17.87
C ILE A 198 17.28 -11.68 18.22
N ILE A 199 17.37 -10.40 18.58
CA ILE A 199 16.22 -9.55 18.88
C ILE A 199 15.93 -8.69 17.64
N GLN A 200 14.64 -8.53 17.31
CA GLN A 200 14.17 -7.72 16.20
C GLN A 200 13.18 -6.66 16.69
N TYR A 201 13.16 -5.52 15.98
CA TYR A 201 12.14 -4.47 16.14
C TYR A 201 11.57 -4.13 14.76
N SER A 202 10.25 -4.20 14.63
CA SER A 202 9.52 -3.97 13.38
C SER A 202 8.61 -2.77 13.54
N CYS A 203 8.70 -1.79 12.64
CA CYS A 203 7.79 -0.65 12.58
C CYS A 203 7.56 -0.23 11.11
N PRO A 204 6.65 0.72 10.83
CA PRO A 204 6.38 1.18 9.46
C PRO A 204 7.60 1.70 8.67
N ALA A 205 8.69 2.09 9.34
CA ALA A 205 9.93 2.47 8.64
C ALA A 205 10.79 1.27 8.18
N GLY A 206 10.55 0.06 8.72
CA GLY A 206 11.30 -1.15 8.39
C GLY A 206 11.46 -2.13 9.55
N LEU A 207 12.23 -3.19 9.32
CA LEU A 207 12.62 -4.17 10.32
C LEU A 207 14.12 -3.99 10.64
N GLN A 208 14.45 -3.79 11.92
CA GLN A 208 15.83 -3.70 12.40
C GLN A 208 16.17 -4.95 13.23
N THR A 209 17.31 -5.58 12.91
CA THR A 209 17.76 -6.85 13.50
C THR A 209 19.04 -6.63 14.31
N SER A 210 19.17 -7.28 15.48
CA SER A 210 20.39 -7.26 16.29
C SER A 210 21.51 -8.15 15.73
N GLU A 211 22.68 -8.14 16.39
CA GLU A 211 23.62 -9.26 16.29
C GLU A 211 23.09 -10.52 17.01
N GLU A 212 23.68 -11.69 16.74
CA GLU A 212 23.36 -12.92 17.47
C GLU A 212 24.08 -12.94 18.82
N PHE A 213 23.31 -12.80 19.90
CA PHE A 213 23.83 -12.81 21.26
C PHE A 213 24.06 -14.25 21.74
N PRO A 214 25.24 -14.57 22.30
CA PRO A 214 25.50 -15.88 22.88
C PRO A 214 24.79 -16.01 24.23
N TRP A 215 24.42 -17.23 24.62
CA TRP A 215 23.80 -17.52 25.92
C TRP A 215 24.64 -17.16 27.16
N SER A 216 25.90 -16.75 26.99
CA SER A 216 26.74 -16.16 28.05
C SER A 216 26.45 -14.68 28.33
N ASP A 217 25.78 -13.97 27.42
CA ASP A 217 25.25 -12.63 27.66
C ASP A 217 23.72 -12.66 27.69
N LEU A 218 23.17 -12.43 28.88
CA LEU A 218 21.72 -12.34 29.11
C LEU A 218 21.24 -10.88 29.24
N VAL A 219 22.13 -9.89 29.17
CA VAL A 219 21.76 -8.48 29.31
C VAL A 219 20.80 -8.04 28.19
N PRO A 220 21.04 -8.35 26.90
CA PRO A 220 20.08 -8.01 25.83
C PRO A 220 18.71 -8.67 26.02
N LEU A 221 18.65 -9.96 26.38
CA LEU A 221 17.38 -10.68 26.62
C LEU A 221 16.58 -10.05 27.77
N VAL A 222 17.23 -9.78 28.91
CA VAL A 222 16.59 -9.13 30.07
C VAL A 222 16.17 -7.69 29.73
N SER A 223 16.95 -6.97 28.91
CA SER A 223 16.58 -5.64 28.41
C SER A 223 15.38 -5.69 27.44
N TYR A 224 15.27 -6.70 26.58
CA TYR A 224 14.11 -6.92 25.71
C TYR A 224 12.84 -7.15 26.55
N VAL A 225 12.86 -8.09 27.49
CA VAL A 225 11.73 -8.32 28.39
C VAL A 225 11.40 -7.07 29.21
N TYR A 226 12.39 -6.34 29.72
CA TYR A 226 12.18 -5.04 30.39
C TYR A 226 11.49 -4.01 29.49
N THR A 227 11.85 -3.94 28.20
CA THR A 227 11.30 -2.97 27.24
C THR A 227 9.82 -3.22 26.96
N LEU A 228 9.32 -4.46 27.08
CA LEU A 228 7.90 -4.78 26.98
C LEU A 228 7.05 -4.15 28.11
N TYR A 229 7.64 -3.97 29.30
CA TYR A 229 6.98 -3.34 30.46
C TYR A 229 7.22 -1.84 30.55
N VAL A 230 8.45 -1.42 30.24
CA VAL A 230 8.93 -0.04 30.38
C VAL A 230 9.59 0.35 29.05
N PRO A 231 8.80 0.83 28.08
CA PRO A 231 9.32 1.26 26.78
C PRO A 231 10.46 2.28 26.86
N HIS A 232 11.23 2.41 25.77
CA HIS A 232 12.28 3.43 25.67
C HIS A 232 11.67 4.84 25.73
N PRO A 233 12.12 5.74 26.62
CA PRO A 233 11.42 7.00 26.92
C PRO A 233 11.37 7.99 25.75
N ASP A 234 12.32 7.87 24.83
CA ASP A 234 12.54 8.78 23.69
C ASP A 234 11.75 8.39 22.43
N PHE A 235 11.14 7.20 22.38
CA PHE A 235 10.41 6.71 21.21
C PHE A 235 8.93 6.45 21.49
N ALA A 236 8.08 6.86 20.55
CA ALA A 236 6.68 6.46 20.54
C ALA A 236 6.59 4.93 20.36
N THR A 237 5.93 4.26 21.30
CA THR A 237 5.66 2.81 21.23
C THR A 237 4.18 2.48 21.18
N ARG A 238 3.32 3.42 21.61
CA ARG A 238 1.87 3.36 21.50
C ARG A 238 1.30 4.66 20.94
N ASP A 239 0.18 4.56 20.25
CA ASP A 239 -0.71 5.68 19.96
C ASP A 239 -1.69 5.83 21.15
N PRO A 240 -1.61 6.90 21.97
CA PRO A 240 -2.48 7.07 23.13
C PRO A 240 -3.93 7.45 22.74
N SER A 241 -4.19 7.74 21.46
CA SER A 241 -5.52 8.06 20.96
C SER A 241 -6.29 6.82 20.47
N VAL A 242 -5.68 5.64 20.44
CA VAL A 242 -6.29 4.39 19.97
C VAL A 242 -6.33 3.37 21.10
N THR A 243 -7.54 2.90 21.42
CA THR A 243 -7.79 1.86 22.43
C THR A 243 -8.64 0.73 21.84
N LEU A 244 -8.55 -0.47 22.41
CA LEU A 244 -9.46 -1.57 22.05
C LEU A 244 -10.87 -1.23 22.55
N ALA A 245 -11.90 -1.47 21.73
CA ALA A 245 -13.29 -1.32 22.14
C ALA A 245 -13.78 -2.54 22.92
N ASP A 246 -14.75 -2.36 23.81
CA ASP A 246 -15.45 -3.49 24.44
C ASP A 246 -16.55 -4.00 23.49
N THR A 247 -16.33 -5.19 22.94
CA THR A 247 -17.23 -5.88 22.01
C THR A 247 -18.09 -6.94 22.70
N GLY A 248 -17.91 -7.17 24.00
CA GLY A 248 -18.50 -8.29 24.74
C GLY A 248 -17.85 -9.67 24.50
N ASP A 249 -17.05 -9.84 23.44
CA ASP A 249 -16.17 -11.02 23.24
C ASP A 249 -14.71 -10.56 23.18
N VAL A 250 -14.01 -10.69 24.32
CA VAL A 250 -12.60 -10.33 24.48
C VAL A 250 -11.68 -11.14 23.54
N LEU A 251 -12.09 -12.32 23.08
CA LEU A 251 -11.32 -13.16 22.14
C LEU A 251 -11.87 -13.11 20.70
N GLY A 252 -12.83 -12.22 20.43
CA GLY A 252 -13.52 -12.09 19.15
C GLY A 252 -12.78 -11.21 18.11
N PRO A 253 -13.48 -10.78 17.04
CA PRO A 253 -12.98 -9.78 16.11
C PRO A 253 -12.76 -8.42 16.82
N PRO A 254 -11.61 -7.75 16.63
CA PRO A 254 -11.35 -6.47 17.28
C PRO A 254 -12.08 -5.30 16.62
N ALA A 255 -12.64 -4.42 17.45
CA ALA A 255 -12.98 -3.05 17.09
C ALA A 255 -12.16 -2.08 17.96
N TRP A 256 -11.98 -0.84 17.50
CA TRP A 256 -11.10 0.14 18.14
C TRP A 256 -11.84 1.44 18.43
N ASN A 257 -11.59 2.05 19.58
CA ASN A 257 -12.06 3.38 19.92
C ASN A 257 -10.95 4.39 19.61
N ILE A 258 -11.25 5.38 18.77
CA ILE A 258 -10.28 6.37 18.27
C ILE A 258 -10.67 7.77 18.78
N ARG A 259 -9.81 8.39 19.57
CA ARG A 259 -10.02 9.72 20.16
C ARG A 259 -9.49 10.83 19.25
N ASP A 260 -10.26 11.90 19.12
CA ASP A 260 -9.95 13.11 18.38
C ASP A 260 -10.35 14.34 19.20
N GLY A 261 -9.44 14.80 20.06
CA GLY A 261 -9.77 15.76 21.11
C GLY A 261 -10.79 15.16 22.09
N ASP A 262 -11.90 15.85 22.28
CA ASP A 262 -12.99 15.40 23.16
C ASP A 262 -13.89 14.34 22.50
N LYS A 263 -13.93 14.28 21.16
CA LYS A 263 -14.73 13.27 20.44
C LYS A 263 -14.04 11.91 20.50
N VAL A 264 -14.83 10.85 20.69
CA VAL A 264 -14.42 9.47 20.45
C VAL A 264 -15.23 8.94 19.25
N TYR A 265 -14.54 8.31 18.31
CA TYR A 265 -15.14 7.47 17.29
C TYR A 265 -15.09 6.04 17.81
N GLU A 266 -16.24 5.52 18.19
CA GLU A 266 -16.36 4.22 18.85
C GLU A 266 -16.52 3.09 17.82
N ASN A 267 -16.11 1.88 18.20
CA ASN A 267 -16.31 0.67 17.41
C ASN A 267 -15.79 0.77 15.96
N CYS A 268 -14.62 1.37 15.76
CA CYS A 268 -13.95 1.45 14.46
C CYS A 268 -13.47 0.04 14.04
N VAL A 269 -14.12 -0.54 13.03
CA VAL A 269 -13.76 -1.85 12.46
C VAL A 269 -12.83 -1.66 11.28
N VAL A 270 -11.67 -2.31 11.32
CA VAL A 270 -10.67 -2.29 10.26
C VAL A 270 -11.24 -2.95 9.00
N ARG A 271 -11.07 -2.32 7.84
CA ARG A 271 -11.53 -2.83 6.54
C ARG A 271 -10.38 -3.02 5.54
N VAL A 272 -9.27 -2.31 5.69
CA VAL A 272 -8.08 -2.42 4.84
C VAL A 272 -6.80 -2.20 5.68
N VAL A 273 -5.77 -3.02 5.47
CA VAL A 273 -4.41 -2.75 5.98
C VAL A 273 -3.34 -2.92 4.89
N GLY A 274 -2.46 -1.94 4.77
CA GLY A 274 -1.38 -1.86 3.79
C GLY A 274 -0.08 -2.55 4.21
N ASP A 275 0.97 -2.39 3.40
CA ASP A 275 2.28 -3.03 3.63
C ASP A 275 2.95 -2.58 4.96
N PRO A 276 3.48 -3.52 5.77
CA PRO A 276 3.97 -3.30 7.14
C PRO A 276 5.26 -2.47 7.27
N TRP A 277 6.04 -2.33 6.19
CA TRP A 277 7.38 -1.69 6.20
C TRP A 277 7.52 -0.53 5.21
N HIS A 278 6.45 -0.22 4.48
CA HIS A 278 6.34 0.96 3.64
C HIS A 278 5.38 1.96 4.29
N ARG A 279 4.24 2.31 3.68
CA ARG A 279 3.35 3.32 4.26
C ARG A 279 2.52 2.83 5.46
N MET A 280 2.32 1.52 5.63
CA MET A 280 1.44 0.91 6.63
C MET A 280 0.14 1.70 6.87
N THR A 281 -0.65 1.84 5.80
CA THR A 281 -1.98 2.44 5.87
C THR A 281 -2.96 1.51 6.59
N TRP A 282 -3.84 2.07 7.41
CA TRP A 282 -4.99 1.42 8.01
C TRP A 282 -6.24 2.20 7.64
N VAL A 283 -7.32 1.53 7.24
CA VAL A 283 -8.63 2.17 7.02
C VAL A 283 -9.67 1.43 7.84
N ALA A 284 -10.43 2.17 8.66
CA ALA A 284 -11.52 1.64 9.48
C ALA A 284 -12.83 2.40 9.24
N LYS A 285 -13.97 1.70 9.27
CA LYS A 285 -15.34 2.28 9.29
C LYS A 285 -15.79 2.43 10.75
N VAL A 286 -16.37 3.58 11.10
CA VAL A 286 -16.82 3.89 12.47
C VAL A 286 -18.21 3.31 12.70
N GLY A 287 -18.28 2.11 13.30
CA GLY A 287 -19.53 1.36 13.43
C GLY A 287 -20.26 1.20 12.09
N ASP A 288 -21.57 1.48 12.10
CA ASP A 288 -22.42 1.48 10.91
C ASP A 288 -22.46 2.84 10.20
N THR A 289 -21.78 3.87 10.71
CA THR A 289 -21.81 5.22 10.12
C THR A 289 -20.97 5.32 8.84
N PRO A 290 -21.29 6.25 7.91
CA PRO A 290 -20.44 6.55 6.76
C PRO A 290 -19.14 7.31 7.10
N ILE A 291 -18.72 7.37 8.36
CA ILE A 291 -17.43 7.96 8.74
C ILE A 291 -16.34 6.90 8.60
N THR A 292 -15.24 7.27 7.95
CA THR A 292 -14.02 6.45 7.86
C THR A 292 -12.81 7.18 8.44
N ILE A 293 -11.88 6.41 9.01
CA ILE A 293 -10.63 6.91 9.57
C ILE A 293 -9.48 6.17 8.89
N LYS A 294 -8.55 6.93 8.31
CA LYS A 294 -7.34 6.44 7.66
C LYS A 294 -6.10 6.88 8.44
N ASP A 295 -5.43 5.93 9.07
CA ASP A 295 -4.10 6.14 9.66
C ASP A 295 -3.03 5.75 8.63
N SER A 296 -1.95 6.53 8.49
CA SER A 296 -0.86 6.18 7.59
C SER A 296 0.50 6.71 8.06
N TYR A 297 1.59 6.00 7.76
CA TYR A 297 2.94 6.43 8.07
C TYR A 297 3.59 7.08 6.85
N ARG A 298 3.29 8.37 6.66
CA ARG A 298 3.81 9.20 5.57
C ARG A 298 5.32 9.35 5.68
N ASP A 299 6.01 9.28 4.55
CA ASP A 299 7.45 9.59 4.47
C ASP A 299 7.67 11.09 4.72
N VAL A 300 8.62 11.46 5.59
CA VAL A 300 8.87 12.88 5.91
C VAL A 300 9.32 13.69 4.70
N HIS A 301 9.90 13.03 3.69
CA HIS A 301 10.36 13.68 2.48
C HIS A 301 9.27 13.83 1.41
N SER A 302 8.05 13.28 1.56
CA SER A 302 7.00 13.37 0.53
C SER A 302 6.66 14.82 0.19
N SER A 303 6.65 15.17 -1.10
CA SER A 303 6.54 16.58 -1.55
C SER A 303 5.17 17.21 -1.27
N PHE A 304 4.10 16.41 -1.35
CA PHE A 304 2.73 16.79 -1.00
C PHE A 304 2.24 16.01 0.24
N ARG A 305 1.13 16.48 0.81
CA ARG A 305 0.35 15.84 1.87
C ARG A 305 -1.09 15.66 1.43
N GLU A 306 -1.67 14.51 1.74
CA GLU A 306 -3.05 14.17 1.37
C GLU A 306 -4.05 15.20 1.95
N GLY A 307 -3.91 15.56 3.22
CA GLY A 307 -4.75 16.58 3.87
C GLY A 307 -4.74 17.92 3.15
N GLU A 308 -3.54 18.46 2.88
CA GLU A 308 -3.40 19.78 2.22
C GLU A 308 -4.03 19.80 0.82
N LEU A 309 -3.98 18.68 0.08
CA LEU A 309 -4.65 18.58 -1.23
C LEU A 309 -6.17 18.51 -1.09
N TYR A 310 -6.71 17.86 -0.06
CA TYR A 310 -8.14 17.93 0.25
C TYR A 310 -8.57 19.31 0.76
N ASP A 311 -7.75 20.02 1.55
CA ASP A 311 -8.03 21.39 2.01
C ASP A 311 -8.15 22.36 0.81
N ILE A 312 -7.30 22.19 -0.20
CA ILE A 312 -7.37 22.94 -1.48
C ILE A 312 -8.63 22.55 -2.25
N LEU A 313 -8.88 21.24 -2.43
CA LEU A 313 -10.01 20.70 -3.19
C LEU A 313 -11.37 21.18 -2.61
N HIS A 314 -11.54 21.06 -1.30
CA HIS A 314 -12.76 21.38 -0.53
C HIS A 314 -12.87 22.85 -0.09
N LYS A 315 -12.03 23.75 -0.63
CA LYS A 315 -11.99 25.19 -0.30
C LYS A 315 -13.35 25.91 -0.38
N GLU A 316 -14.26 25.41 -1.21
CA GLU A 316 -15.60 25.98 -1.45
C GLU A 316 -16.72 25.06 -0.90
N GLY A 317 -16.40 24.25 0.11
CA GLY A 317 -17.23 23.15 0.59
C GLY A 317 -16.87 21.81 -0.07
N PRO A 318 -17.50 20.69 0.35
CA PRO A 318 -17.14 19.35 -0.09
C PRO A 318 -17.21 19.18 -1.61
N ALA A 319 -16.08 18.85 -2.22
CA ALA A 319 -15.95 18.79 -3.68
C ALA A 319 -16.75 17.61 -4.29
N PRO A 320 -17.69 17.86 -5.22
CA PRO A 320 -18.46 16.80 -5.84
C PRO A 320 -17.58 15.82 -6.62
N GLY A 321 -17.88 14.52 -6.50
CA GLY A 321 -17.12 13.45 -7.16
C GLY A 321 -15.87 12.99 -6.40
N PHE A 322 -15.64 13.49 -5.18
CA PHE A 322 -14.55 13.07 -4.30
C PHE A 322 -15.05 12.60 -2.92
N LEU A 323 -14.20 11.93 -2.15
CA LEU A 323 -14.46 11.65 -0.74
C LEU A 323 -14.53 12.96 0.07
N ARG A 324 -15.49 13.06 0.99
CA ARG A 324 -15.57 14.17 1.95
C ARG A 324 -14.50 13.99 3.02
N VAL A 325 -13.69 15.03 3.26
CA VAL A 325 -12.62 15.01 4.25
C VAL A 325 -12.87 16.08 5.29
N LYS A 326 -12.85 15.70 6.57
CA LYS A 326 -12.97 16.63 7.69
C LYS A 326 -11.63 17.28 8.06
N LYS A 327 -10.53 16.51 8.05
CA LYS A 327 -9.15 16.97 8.29
C LYS A 327 -8.12 15.84 8.16
N GLU A 328 -6.86 16.20 7.91
CA GLU A 328 -5.67 15.40 8.27
C GLU A 328 -4.96 16.05 9.48
N TYR A 329 -4.36 15.25 10.37
CA TYR A 329 -3.40 15.74 11.35
C TYR A 329 -2.27 14.74 11.65
N GLU A 330 -1.12 15.22 12.12
CA GLU A 330 -0.05 14.36 12.64
C GLU A 330 -0.42 13.85 14.05
N VAL A 331 -0.42 12.54 14.23
CA VAL A 331 -0.87 11.91 15.48
C VAL A 331 0.22 12.06 16.55
N GLN A 332 -0.15 12.52 17.74
CA GLN A 332 0.79 12.84 18.82
C GLN A 332 0.77 11.81 19.94
N TRP A 333 1.94 11.38 20.41
CA TRP A 333 2.08 10.50 21.59
C TRP A 333 2.31 11.27 22.88
N LYS A 334 2.82 12.51 22.77
CA LYS A 334 2.96 13.52 23.82
C LYS A 334 2.63 14.88 23.18
N ARG A 335 2.12 15.85 23.94
CA ARG A 335 1.76 17.18 23.40
C ARG A 335 2.94 17.83 22.68
N GLY A 336 2.79 18.13 21.40
CA GLY A 336 3.83 18.71 20.55
C GLY A 336 4.87 17.70 20.02
N CYS A 337 4.67 16.41 20.23
CA CYS A 337 5.54 15.34 19.73
C CYS A 337 4.75 14.38 18.84
N PRO A 338 4.91 14.44 17.50
CA PRO A 338 4.28 13.48 16.59
C PRO A 338 4.86 12.06 16.79
N ILE A 339 4.10 11.06 16.36
CA ILE A 339 4.53 9.66 16.30
C ILE A 339 5.45 9.50 15.09
N THR A 340 6.75 9.58 15.34
CA THR A 340 7.81 9.42 14.32
C THR A 340 8.53 8.08 14.50
N VAL A 341 8.75 7.36 13.39
CA VAL A 341 9.56 6.14 13.34
C VAL A 341 10.67 6.28 12.31
N THR A 342 11.88 5.87 12.69
CA THR A 342 13.06 5.85 11.81
C THR A 342 13.70 4.47 11.83
N VAL A 343 14.05 3.93 10.65
CA VAL A 343 14.92 2.76 10.46
C VAL A 343 15.91 3.12 9.35
N ASP A 344 17.20 2.96 9.62
CA ASP A 344 18.31 3.40 8.77
C ASP A 344 18.14 4.84 8.26
N SER A 345 17.96 5.06 6.95
CA SER A 345 17.70 6.38 6.37
C SER A 345 16.22 6.74 6.23
N THR A 346 15.29 5.79 6.41
CA THR A 346 13.86 6.00 6.22
C THR A 346 13.22 6.52 7.51
N THR A 347 12.60 7.71 7.45
CA THR A 347 11.82 8.29 8.55
C THR A 347 10.39 8.55 8.13
N ARG A 348 9.43 8.16 8.98
CA ARG A 348 7.99 8.30 8.74
C ARG A 348 7.27 8.90 9.94
N ILE A 349 6.21 9.66 9.68
CA ILE A 349 5.31 10.23 10.69
C ILE A 349 3.91 9.63 10.52
N LYS A 350 3.27 9.25 11.63
CA LYS A 350 1.86 8.82 11.63
C LYS A 350 0.95 10.03 11.39
N THR A 351 0.23 10.05 10.29
CA THR A 351 -0.90 10.96 10.06
C THR A 351 -2.23 10.22 10.20
N ARG A 352 -3.27 10.94 10.61
CA ARG A 352 -4.66 10.48 10.62
C ARG A 352 -5.51 11.41 9.76
N LEU A 353 -6.18 10.83 8.78
CA LEU A 353 -7.20 11.47 7.96
C LEU A 353 -8.59 11.01 8.46
N ILE A 354 -9.49 11.96 8.72
CA ILE A 354 -10.88 11.68 9.07
C ILE A 354 -11.76 12.06 7.89
N MET A 355 -12.51 11.09 7.39
CA MET A 355 -13.33 11.18 6.19
C MET A 355 -14.81 11.01 6.57
N HIS A 356 -15.66 11.81 5.92
CA HIS A 356 -17.12 11.79 6.08
C HIS A 356 -17.80 11.00 4.94
N THR A 357 -17.10 10.04 4.33
CA THR A 357 -17.65 9.18 3.28
C THR A 357 -17.31 7.72 3.54
N TRP A 358 -18.28 6.83 3.34
CA TRP A 358 -18.08 5.40 3.07
C TRP A 358 -18.50 5.12 1.63
N GLY A 359 -17.89 4.14 0.99
CA GLY A 359 -18.38 3.65 -0.29
C GLY A 359 -17.83 2.26 -0.57
N GLU A 360 -18.56 1.51 -1.38
CA GLU A 360 -18.16 0.17 -1.79
C GLU A 360 -17.10 0.23 -2.88
N SER A 361 -16.31 -0.85 -3.01
CA SER A 361 -15.36 -0.99 -4.12
C SER A 361 -16.10 -0.93 -5.46
N LEU A 362 -15.50 -0.30 -6.47
CA LEU A 362 -15.97 -0.26 -7.87
C LEU A 362 -16.49 -1.61 -8.42
N ARG A 363 -16.03 -2.75 -7.90
CA ARG A 363 -16.56 -4.10 -8.20
C ARG A 363 -18.02 -4.34 -7.78
N LYS A 364 -18.65 -3.41 -7.05
CA LYS A 364 -20.06 -3.44 -6.66
C LYS A 364 -21.01 -2.75 -7.63
N CYS A 365 -20.53 -2.11 -8.70
CA CYS A 365 -21.38 -1.65 -9.79
C CYS A 365 -22.33 -2.78 -10.26
N PRO A 366 -23.67 -2.59 -10.20
CA PRO A 366 -24.63 -3.65 -10.48
C PRO A 366 -24.75 -3.98 -11.96
N SER A 367 -24.39 -3.04 -12.85
CA SER A 367 -24.61 -3.16 -14.29
C SER A 367 -23.48 -2.58 -15.13
N LEU A 368 -23.43 -2.96 -16.40
CA LEU A 368 -22.51 -2.44 -17.41
C LEU A 368 -22.72 -0.94 -17.65
N ILE A 369 -23.97 -0.49 -17.68
CA ILE A 369 -24.30 0.93 -17.88
C ILE A 369 -23.94 1.75 -16.63
N ASP A 370 -24.25 1.27 -15.43
CA ASP A 370 -23.92 1.98 -14.19
C ASP A 370 -22.40 2.00 -13.95
N PHE A 371 -21.68 0.95 -14.34
CA PHE A 371 -20.22 0.98 -14.40
C PHE A 371 -19.70 2.07 -15.34
N LEU A 372 -20.23 2.17 -16.56
CA LEU A 372 -19.82 3.23 -17.49
C LEU A 372 -20.18 4.64 -16.99
N LYS A 373 -21.32 4.79 -16.31
CA LYS A 373 -21.70 6.02 -15.62
C LYS A 373 -20.64 6.43 -14.58
N CYS A 374 -20.25 5.50 -13.69
CA CYS A 374 -19.18 5.74 -12.72
C CYS A 374 -17.87 6.18 -13.40
N MET A 375 -17.50 5.60 -14.54
CA MET A 375 -16.27 5.96 -15.26
C MET A 375 -16.35 7.33 -15.95
N TYR A 376 -17.53 7.78 -16.38
CA TYR A 376 -17.74 9.16 -16.83
C TYR A 376 -17.55 10.15 -15.68
N ASP A 377 -18.17 9.89 -14.53
CA ASP A 377 -18.16 10.81 -13.37
C ASP A 377 -16.75 10.96 -12.77
N ILE A 378 -15.94 9.90 -12.76
CA ILE A 378 -14.54 9.96 -12.33
C ILE A 378 -13.67 10.79 -13.30
N LEU A 379 -13.92 10.71 -14.61
CA LEU A 379 -13.27 11.61 -15.58
C LEU A 379 -13.69 13.06 -15.35
N GLU A 380 -14.96 13.31 -15.03
CA GLU A 380 -15.48 14.66 -14.79
C GLU A 380 -14.93 15.28 -13.50
N ALA A 381 -14.95 14.53 -12.40
CA ALA A 381 -14.41 14.95 -11.11
C ALA A 381 -12.90 15.28 -11.23
N HIS A 382 -12.15 14.42 -11.91
CA HIS A 382 -10.73 14.67 -12.17
C HIS A 382 -10.50 15.89 -13.08
N ARG A 383 -11.28 16.04 -14.16
CA ARG A 383 -11.23 17.21 -15.05
C ARG A 383 -11.46 18.51 -14.29
N TRP A 384 -12.46 18.53 -13.41
CA TRP A 384 -12.77 19.66 -12.54
C TRP A 384 -11.62 19.98 -11.58
N ALA A 385 -11.07 18.97 -10.88
CA ALA A 385 -9.94 19.17 -9.96
C ALA A 385 -8.67 19.69 -10.66
N VAL A 386 -8.44 19.31 -11.92
CA VAL A 386 -7.35 19.85 -12.74
C VAL A 386 -7.54 21.34 -13.03
N MET A 387 -8.73 21.74 -13.52
CA MET A 387 -8.99 23.13 -13.92
C MET A 387 -9.16 24.07 -12.73
N GLU A 388 -10.01 23.70 -11.78
CA GLU A 388 -10.52 24.59 -10.74
C GLU A 388 -9.71 24.51 -9.44
N ARG A 389 -8.80 23.53 -9.34
CA ARG A 389 -7.98 23.26 -8.13
C ARG A 389 -6.50 22.95 -8.41
N ASN A 390 -6.05 22.92 -9.68
CA ASN A 390 -4.66 22.61 -10.07
C ASN A 390 -4.18 21.19 -9.68
N ILE A 391 -5.06 20.24 -9.35
CA ILE A 391 -4.69 18.90 -8.83
C ILE A 391 -4.77 17.81 -9.90
N ILE A 392 -3.76 16.94 -9.99
CA ILE A 392 -3.82 15.63 -10.67
C ILE A 392 -3.62 14.47 -9.68
N HIS A 393 -4.21 13.31 -9.95
CA HIS A 393 -4.30 12.21 -8.99
C HIS A 393 -3.13 11.20 -9.04
N ARG A 394 -2.68 10.85 -10.24
CA ARG A 394 -1.54 9.98 -10.54
C ARG A 394 -1.59 8.54 -9.99
N ASP A 395 -2.75 8.09 -9.50
CA ASP A 395 -2.97 6.71 -9.01
C ASP A 395 -4.48 6.34 -9.02
N ILE A 396 -5.18 6.71 -10.09
CA ILE A 396 -6.58 6.28 -10.29
C ILE A 396 -6.59 4.76 -10.49
N SER A 397 -7.33 4.05 -9.63
CA SER A 397 -7.32 2.59 -9.56
C SER A 397 -8.65 2.02 -9.03
N HIS A 398 -8.87 0.71 -9.19
CA HIS A 398 -10.03 0.00 -8.61
C HIS A 398 -10.14 0.09 -7.07
N GLY A 399 -9.06 0.44 -6.37
CA GLY A 399 -9.06 0.63 -4.91
C GLY A 399 -9.39 2.06 -4.47
N ASN A 400 -9.31 3.01 -5.40
CA ASN A 400 -9.40 4.45 -5.15
C ASN A 400 -10.68 5.08 -5.73
N ILE A 401 -11.51 4.26 -6.39
CA ILE A 401 -12.83 4.62 -6.92
C ILE A 401 -13.89 3.91 -6.08
N PHE A 402 -14.76 4.69 -5.46
CA PHE A 402 -15.80 4.26 -4.54
C PHE A 402 -17.18 4.45 -5.17
N VAL A 403 -18.06 3.46 -5.06
CA VAL A 403 -19.42 3.46 -5.61
C VAL A 403 -20.43 3.23 -4.48
N GLU A 404 -21.72 3.50 -4.74
CA GLU A 404 -22.79 3.41 -3.72
C GLU A 404 -22.44 4.22 -2.46
N ALA A 405 -21.78 5.37 -2.66
CA ALA A 405 -21.08 6.08 -1.59
C ALA A 405 -22.01 6.95 -0.75
N GLU A 406 -22.01 6.68 0.56
CA GLU A 406 -22.76 7.36 1.60
C GLU A 406 -21.92 8.49 2.21
N ASP A 407 -22.51 9.67 2.38
CA ASP A 407 -21.86 10.83 2.99
C ASP A 407 -22.47 11.16 4.37
N PHE A 408 -21.62 11.34 5.38
CA PHE A 408 -21.99 11.93 6.67
C PHE A 408 -22.06 13.45 6.52
N LYS A 409 -23.26 14.06 6.61
CA LYS A 409 -23.40 15.52 6.72
C LYS A 409 -23.26 15.94 8.18
N GLY A 410 -22.20 16.67 8.53
CA GLY A 410 -22.06 17.31 9.85
C GLY A 410 -23.00 18.51 10.02
N GLU A 411 -23.36 18.85 11.26
CA GLU A 411 -24.24 20.00 11.58
C GLU A 411 -23.63 21.35 11.14
N ASP A 412 -22.30 21.47 11.19
CA ASP A 412 -21.53 22.65 10.73
C ASP A 412 -21.00 22.53 9.28
N GLU A 413 -21.39 21.50 8.52
CA GLU A 413 -20.79 21.20 7.22
C GLU A 413 -21.48 21.98 6.08
N GLU A 414 -20.81 23.04 5.60
CA GLU A 414 -21.32 23.87 4.50
C GLU A 414 -21.50 23.09 3.19
N GLU A 415 -22.56 23.37 2.44
CA GLU A 415 -22.75 22.81 1.10
C GLU A 415 -21.82 23.47 0.06
N PHE A 416 -21.61 22.79 -1.07
CA PHE A 416 -20.66 23.21 -2.10
C PHE A 416 -21.10 24.52 -2.80
N LYS A 417 -20.30 25.57 -2.62
CA LYS A 417 -20.57 26.95 -3.09
C LYS A 417 -20.14 27.21 -4.53
N GLY A 418 -19.29 26.37 -5.12
CA GLY A 418 -18.71 26.56 -6.47
C GLY A 418 -19.67 26.26 -7.63
N THR A 419 -20.92 26.68 -7.54
CA THR A 419 -22.02 26.24 -8.43
C THR A 419 -21.88 26.68 -9.89
N GLU A 420 -21.20 27.80 -10.17
CA GLU A 420 -21.01 28.35 -11.53
C GLU A 420 -20.18 27.42 -12.44
N TYR A 421 -19.17 26.75 -11.85
CA TYR A 421 -18.20 25.88 -12.53
C TYR A 421 -18.18 24.46 -11.96
N ARG A 422 -19.31 24.00 -11.40
CA ARG A 422 -19.42 22.65 -10.84
C ARG A 422 -19.21 21.57 -11.93
N PRO A 423 -18.73 20.36 -11.59
CA PRO A 423 -18.78 19.23 -12.50
C PRO A 423 -20.23 18.92 -12.93
N ILE A 424 -20.41 18.45 -14.16
CA ILE A 424 -21.71 17.99 -14.69
C ILE A 424 -21.68 16.45 -14.80
N PHE A 425 -22.45 15.78 -13.96
CA PHE A 425 -22.41 14.31 -13.87
C PHE A 425 -23.33 13.63 -14.89
N VAL A 426 -23.04 12.35 -15.18
CA VAL A 426 -23.62 11.60 -16.30
C VAL A 426 -25.15 11.50 -16.25
N ASN A 427 -25.76 11.47 -15.06
CA ASN A 427 -27.22 11.39 -14.92
C ASN A 427 -27.92 12.71 -15.30
N GLU A 428 -27.23 13.85 -15.28
CA GLU A 428 -27.77 15.13 -15.76
C GLU A 428 -27.92 15.12 -17.29
N ILE A 429 -27.03 14.40 -17.98
CA ILE A 429 -27.06 14.23 -19.43
C ILE A 429 -28.03 13.09 -19.81
N ILE A 430 -27.87 11.92 -19.19
CA ILE A 430 -28.51 10.65 -19.62
C ILE A 430 -29.89 10.39 -18.99
N GLU A 431 -30.13 10.87 -17.77
CA GLU A 431 -31.43 10.73 -17.07
C GLU A 431 -32.18 12.07 -16.92
N LYS A 432 -31.51 13.19 -17.24
CA LYS A 432 -32.02 14.57 -17.13
C LYS A 432 -32.37 15.00 -15.70
N GLN A 433 -31.71 14.41 -14.72
CA GLN A 433 -31.78 14.81 -13.32
C GLN A 433 -30.93 16.07 -13.10
N GLU A 434 -31.54 17.19 -12.71
CA GLU A 434 -30.81 18.42 -12.42
C GLU A 434 -29.96 18.29 -11.16
N ASN A 435 -28.68 18.73 -11.20
CA ASN A 435 -27.73 18.68 -10.09
C ASN A 435 -27.58 17.27 -9.50
N ALA A 436 -27.53 16.25 -10.36
CA ALA A 436 -27.44 14.85 -9.94
C ALA A 436 -26.18 14.55 -9.11
N ASP A 437 -26.33 13.74 -8.06
CA ASP A 437 -25.19 13.21 -7.32
C ASP A 437 -24.29 12.32 -8.21
N PRO A 438 -22.97 12.32 -7.97
CA PRO A 438 -22.01 11.50 -8.71
C PRO A 438 -22.19 10.01 -8.40
N MET A 439 -22.21 9.18 -9.44
CA MET A 439 -22.32 7.72 -9.35
C MET A 439 -21.09 7.06 -8.70
N ALA A 440 -19.95 7.75 -8.72
CA ALA A 440 -18.72 7.32 -8.05
C ALA A 440 -17.95 8.51 -7.46
N ARG A 441 -17.20 8.26 -6.38
CA ARG A 441 -16.29 9.22 -5.73
C ARG A 441 -14.85 8.75 -5.86
N LEU A 442 -13.95 9.69 -6.13
CA LEU A 442 -12.50 9.47 -6.19
C LEU A 442 -11.85 9.78 -4.83
N GLY A 443 -10.88 8.98 -4.40
CA GLY A 443 -10.17 9.15 -3.14
C GLY A 443 -8.74 8.61 -3.16
N ASP A 444 -8.04 8.69 -2.02
CA ASP A 444 -6.60 8.40 -1.89
C ASP A 444 -5.69 9.40 -2.65
N LEU A 445 -5.73 10.69 -2.26
CA LEU A 445 -4.84 11.74 -2.79
C LEU A 445 -3.37 11.60 -2.31
N ASP A 446 -3.02 10.44 -1.74
CA ASP A 446 -1.68 10.03 -1.30
C ASP A 446 -0.59 10.02 -2.37
N ASN A 447 -1.00 10.03 -3.64
CA ASN A 447 -0.13 10.09 -4.81
C ASN A 447 -0.33 11.37 -5.63
N ALA A 448 -1.33 12.18 -5.29
CA ALA A 448 -1.70 13.36 -6.04
C ALA A 448 -0.63 14.46 -5.96
N ALA A 449 -0.72 15.41 -6.87
CA ALA A 449 0.22 16.52 -7.01
C ALA A 449 -0.48 17.74 -7.60
N GLU A 450 0.03 18.93 -7.27
CA GLU A 450 -0.31 20.14 -8.01
C GLU A 450 0.41 20.15 -9.37
N LEU A 451 -0.32 20.52 -10.44
CA LEU A 451 0.09 20.35 -11.84
C LEU A 451 1.00 21.49 -12.32
N ASP A 452 0.61 22.75 -12.11
CA ASP A 452 1.51 23.89 -12.28
C ASP A 452 2.22 24.20 -10.96
N ARG A 453 3.54 23.97 -10.96
CA ARG A 453 4.48 24.28 -9.88
C ARG A 453 4.51 25.77 -9.51
N LYS A 454 4.14 26.69 -10.41
CA LYS A 454 4.09 28.14 -10.14
C LYS A 454 2.80 28.54 -9.43
N ALA A 455 1.65 28.04 -9.88
CA ALA A 455 0.34 28.25 -9.26
C ALA A 455 0.09 27.38 -8.01
N ALA A 456 1.01 26.47 -7.66
CA ALA A 456 0.90 25.58 -6.51
C ALA A 456 0.81 26.32 -5.16
N VAL A 457 -0.12 25.88 -4.28
CA VAL A 457 -0.44 26.52 -3.00
C VAL A 457 -0.31 25.59 -1.78
N SER A 458 -0.04 24.28 -1.93
CA SER A 458 0.21 23.37 -0.80
C SER A 458 1.36 23.90 0.08
N PRO A 459 1.14 24.20 1.37
CA PRO A 459 2.19 24.71 2.25
C PRO A 459 3.44 23.80 2.31
N SER A 460 3.24 22.48 2.37
CA SER A 460 4.34 21.50 2.40
C SER A 460 5.12 21.44 1.08
N PHE A 461 4.51 21.77 -0.05
CA PHE A 461 5.18 21.86 -1.34
C PHE A 461 5.88 23.21 -1.52
N VAL A 462 5.16 24.32 -1.34
CA VAL A 462 5.66 25.70 -1.49
C VAL A 462 6.91 25.93 -0.63
N ALA A 463 6.93 25.45 0.62
CA ALA A 463 8.08 25.57 1.52
C ALA A 463 9.36 24.84 1.05
N ARG A 464 9.27 23.94 0.06
CA ARG A 464 10.40 23.18 -0.51
C ARG A 464 10.58 23.34 -2.02
N ARG A 465 9.61 23.97 -2.71
CA ARG A 465 9.53 24.06 -4.18
C ARG A 465 10.86 24.47 -4.82
N ASP A 466 11.55 25.43 -4.21
CA ASP A 466 12.74 26.05 -4.78
C ASP A 466 14.05 25.32 -4.33
N THR A 467 13.92 24.21 -3.59
CA THR A 467 15.01 23.32 -3.15
C THR A 467 14.92 21.89 -3.68
N ILE A 468 13.79 21.50 -4.29
CA ILE A 468 13.62 20.20 -4.96
C ILE A 468 14.56 20.12 -6.17
N HIS A 469 15.36 19.07 -6.26
CA HIS A 469 16.18 18.81 -7.45
C HIS A 469 15.32 18.31 -8.61
N MET A 470 15.74 18.58 -9.86
CA MET A 470 14.98 18.26 -11.07
C MET A 470 14.67 16.74 -11.25
N ASN A 471 15.45 15.86 -10.62
CA ASN A 471 15.20 14.40 -10.62
C ASN A 471 14.21 13.94 -9.53
N ASP A 472 13.96 14.80 -8.53
CA ASP A 472 13.02 14.58 -7.41
C ASP A 472 11.69 15.33 -7.65
N GLU A 473 11.53 15.94 -8.82
CA GLU A 473 10.29 16.62 -9.25
C GLU A 473 9.11 15.65 -9.21
N PRO A 474 8.03 15.94 -8.45
CA PRO A 474 6.96 14.98 -8.21
C PRO A 474 6.36 14.41 -9.49
N LEU A 475 6.13 15.28 -10.49
CA LEU A 475 5.53 14.92 -11.78
C LEU A 475 6.41 13.98 -12.63
N ARG A 476 7.71 13.85 -12.32
CA ARG A 476 8.65 12.98 -13.04
C ARG A 476 8.79 11.60 -12.37
N CYS A 477 8.41 11.49 -11.09
CA CYS A 477 8.42 10.22 -10.35
C CYS A 477 7.38 9.23 -10.88
N ARG A 478 7.84 8.02 -11.25
CA ARG A 478 6.99 6.88 -11.64
C ARG A 478 6.02 6.52 -10.51
N THR A 479 4.78 6.99 -10.63
CA THR A 479 3.74 6.95 -9.59
C THR A 479 2.46 6.34 -10.16
N GLY A 480 1.86 5.42 -9.41
CA GLY A 480 0.62 4.73 -9.76
C GLY A 480 0.64 3.24 -9.38
N THR A 481 -0.49 2.57 -9.55
CA THR A 481 -0.66 1.12 -9.34
C THR A 481 -0.42 0.35 -10.65
N PRO A 482 0.52 -0.62 -10.75
CA PRO A 482 0.98 -1.24 -12.00
C PRO A 482 -0.07 -1.64 -13.02
N LYS A 483 -1.21 -2.21 -12.58
CA LYS A 483 -2.28 -2.63 -13.49
C LYS A 483 -2.98 -1.45 -14.18
N PHE A 484 -3.01 -0.29 -13.53
CA PHE A 484 -3.82 0.87 -13.87
C PHE A 484 -3.01 2.08 -14.34
N ILE A 485 -1.80 2.30 -13.80
CA ILE A 485 -0.88 3.38 -14.19
C ILE A 485 -0.73 3.46 -15.73
N ALA A 486 -0.77 4.67 -16.29
CA ALA A 486 -0.51 4.87 -17.72
C ALA A 486 0.92 4.43 -18.13
N ARG A 487 1.08 4.05 -19.40
CA ARG A 487 2.34 3.48 -19.94
C ARG A 487 3.53 4.44 -19.83
N SER A 488 3.39 5.70 -20.23
CA SER A 488 4.50 6.67 -20.18
C SER A 488 4.99 6.92 -18.74
N PRO A 489 4.10 7.13 -17.72
CA PRO A 489 4.49 7.09 -16.30
C PRO A 489 5.03 5.76 -15.77
N ALA A 490 4.63 4.60 -16.33
CA ALA A 490 5.18 3.30 -15.94
C ALA A 490 6.65 3.15 -16.38
N LEU A 491 7.02 3.73 -17.52
CA LEU A 491 8.41 3.76 -18.01
C LEU A 491 9.18 5.01 -17.54
N GLY A 492 8.51 6.10 -17.16
CA GLY A 492 9.14 7.38 -16.84
C GLY A 492 9.75 8.08 -18.06
N CYS A 493 9.20 7.85 -19.25
CA CYS A 493 9.64 8.44 -20.50
C CYS A 493 8.47 8.51 -21.51
N LEU A 494 8.57 9.39 -22.51
CA LEU A 494 7.66 9.42 -23.65
C LEU A 494 7.77 8.13 -24.49
N LEU A 495 6.65 7.68 -25.06
CA LEU A 495 6.61 6.55 -26.00
C LEU A 495 6.76 7.06 -27.44
N VAL A 496 7.50 6.35 -28.28
CA VAL A 496 7.65 6.64 -29.72
C VAL A 496 7.14 5.43 -30.52
N ASP A 497 5.96 4.95 -30.15
CA ASP A 497 5.39 3.70 -30.65
C ASP A 497 3.89 3.89 -30.95
N ASN A 498 3.40 3.24 -32.01
CA ASN A 498 2.00 3.27 -32.46
C ASN A 498 1.39 4.68 -32.71
N ILE A 499 2.01 5.41 -33.64
CA ILE A 499 1.76 6.80 -34.08
C ILE A 499 0.38 7.11 -34.72
N LYS A 500 -0.66 6.30 -34.49
CA LYS A 500 -1.95 6.36 -35.21
C LYS A 500 -3.00 7.26 -34.54
N PHE A 501 -2.66 8.54 -34.40
CA PHE A 501 -3.51 9.58 -33.82
C PHE A 501 -4.91 9.67 -34.47
N ARG A 502 -5.94 9.61 -33.63
CA ARG A 502 -7.36 9.72 -34.02
C ARG A 502 -7.89 11.13 -33.79
N ARG A 503 -8.94 11.50 -34.52
CA ARG A 503 -9.65 12.76 -34.29
C ARG A 503 -10.40 12.71 -32.96
N MET A 504 -10.72 13.87 -32.41
CA MET A 504 -11.69 14.02 -31.34
C MET A 504 -13.02 13.33 -31.73
N PRO A 505 -13.58 12.45 -30.89
CA PRO A 505 -14.88 11.83 -31.14
C PRO A 505 -16.02 12.84 -31.25
N THR A 506 -17.08 12.48 -31.97
CA THR A 506 -18.31 13.27 -32.11
C THR A 506 -19.48 12.58 -31.40
N LEU A 507 -20.27 13.32 -30.63
CA LEU A 507 -21.52 12.81 -30.07
C LEU A 507 -22.60 12.67 -31.15
N PRO A 508 -23.55 11.72 -31.01
CA PRO A 508 -24.83 11.75 -31.73
C PRO A 508 -25.56 13.09 -31.50
N SER A 509 -26.22 13.63 -32.52
CA SER A 509 -26.84 14.96 -32.46
C SER A 509 -27.81 15.14 -31.30
N HIS A 510 -28.59 14.11 -30.95
CA HIS A 510 -29.56 14.16 -29.85
C HIS A 510 -28.91 14.23 -28.45
N LEU A 511 -27.64 13.85 -28.32
CA LEU A 511 -26.83 14.08 -27.12
C LEU A 511 -26.05 15.39 -27.22
N ALA A 512 -25.53 15.73 -28.41
CA ALA A 512 -24.64 16.87 -28.62
C ALA A 512 -25.27 18.20 -28.18
N ASP A 513 -26.54 18.44 -28.54
CA ASP A 513 -27.23 19.68 -28.19
C ASP A 513 -27.43 19.83 -26.67
N GLN A 514 -27.82 18.75 -25.98
CA GLN A 514 -27.99 18.75 -24.53
C GLN A 514 -26.65 18.83 -23.78
N TYR A 515 -25.61 18.16 -24.30
CA TYR A 515 -24.26 18.21 -23.75
C TYR A 515 -23.67 19.63 -23.84
N ALA A 516 -23.78 20.28 -25.00
CA ALA A 516 -23.34 21.65 -25.19
C ALA A 516 -24.13 22.66 -24.33
N LEU A 517 -25.43 22.43 -24.11
CA LEU A 517 -26.26 23.24 -23.24
C LEU A 517 -25.86 23.12 -21.76
N LEU A 518 -25.71 21.90 -21.24
CA LEU A 518 -25.33 21.67 -19.83
C LEU A 518 -23.91 22.17 -19.52
N HIS A 519 -23.03 22.17 -20.52
CA HIS A 519 -21.66 22.68 -20.42
C HIS A 519 -21.50 24.12 -20.94
N SER A 520 -22.55 24.95 -20.98
CA SER A 520 -22.46 26.34 -21.48
C SER A 520 -21.40 27.21 -20.79
N ASN A 521 -21.10 26.90 -19.52
CA ASN A 521 -20.15 27.64 -18.68
C ASN A 521 -18.74 27.02 -18.70
N ASP A 522 -18.50 25.97 -19.49
CA ASP A 522 -17.25 25.22 -19.45
C ASP A 522 -16.10 25.96 -20.16
N ARG A 523 -15.18 26.49 -19.35
CA ARG A 523 -14.05 27.32 -19.80
C ARG A 523 -12.92 26.55 -20.49
N SER A 524 -13.01 25.22 -20.65
CA SER A 524 -11.95 24.43 -21.30
C SER A 524 -11.90 24.60 -22.81
N GLY A 525 -12.99 25.06 -23.44
CA GLY A 525 -13.17 25.05 -24.89
C GLY A 525 -13.31 23.66 -25.53
N LEU A 526 -13.13 22.58 -24.76
CA LEU A 526 -13.14 21.21 -25.28
C LEU A 526 -14.53 20.68 -25.58
N ARG A 527 -15.57 21.17 -24.89
CA ARG A 527 -16.95 20.63 -24.96
C ARG A 527 -17.59 20.78 -26.34
N THR A 528 -17.26 21.85 -27.04
CA THR A 528 -17.65 22.13 -28.42
C THR A 528 -16.54 21.86 -29.43
N PHE A 529 -15.36 21.39 -28.99
CA PHE A 529 -14.20 21.21 -29.85
C PHE A 529 -14.42 20.12 -30.91
N THR A 530 -13.98 20.41 -32.13
CA THR A 530 -13.91 19.49 -33.26
C THR A 530 -12.63 19.75 -34.06
N ASP A 531 -11.90 18.70 -34.44
CA ASP A 531 -10.71 18.84 -35.29
C ASP A 531 -11.06 19.40 -36.67
N ASP A 532 -10.30 20.38 -37.13
CA ASP A 532 -10.33 20.97 -38.46
C ASP A 532 -9.34 20.27 -39.42
N GLY A 533 -9.53 20.41 -40.73
CA GLY A 533 -8.58 19.93 -41.77
C GLY A 533 -7.83 18.62 -41.43
N PRO A 534 -6.50 18.66 -41.23
CA PRO A 534 -5.69 17.49 -40.88
C PRO A 534 -5.55 17.22 -39.37
N THR A 535 -6.01 18.07 -38.46
CA THR A 535 -5.62 18.08 -37.03
C THR A 535 -6.16 16.89 -36.22
N ARG A 536 -5.53 16.66 -35.06
CA ARG A 536 -5.80 15.57 -34.11
C ARG A 536 -5.72 16.13 -32.69
N HIS A 537 -6.89 16.33 -32.07
CA HIS A 537 -7.04 17.04 -30.80
C HIS A 537 -6.40 18.44 -30.84
N GLY A 538 -6.54 19.13 -31.98
CA GLY A 538 -6.06 20.49 -32.24
C GLY A 538 -4.62 20.61 -32.76
N GLY A 539 -3.80 19.57 -32.68
CA GLY A 539 -2.42 19.59 -33.18
C GLY A 539 -2.18 18.70 -34.40
N VAL A 540 -0.94 18.65 -34.88
CA VAL A 540 -0.47 17.85 -36.02
C VAL A 540 0.69 16.96 -35.56
N TYR A 541 0.91 15.86 -36.29
CA TYR A 541 2.04 14.94 -36.08
C TYR A 541 2.93 14.91 -37.32
N THR A 542 4.24 14.84 -37.13
CA THR A 542 5.25 14.75 -38.21
C THR A 542 6.21 13.60 -37.95
N GLU A 543 6.70 12.99 -39.04
CA GLU A 543 7.74 11.96 -38.97
C GLU A 543 9.06 12.53 -38.43
N GLU A 544 9.31 13.84 -38.57
CA GLU A 544 10.48 14.54 -38.03
C GLU A 544 10.52 14.52 -36.49
N THR A 545 9.37 14.71 -35.83
CA THR A 545 9.27 14.63 -34.36
C THR A 545 9.40 13.20 -33.84
N GLU A 546 9.00 12.19 -34.63
CA GLU A 546 9.28 10.78 -34.37
C GLU A 546 10.78 10.50 -34.39
N ASP A 547 11.42 10.91 -35.49
CA ASP A 547 12.84 10.72 -35.78
C ASP A 547 13.76 11.37 -34.75
N GLU A 548 13.38 12.54 -34.20
CA GLU A 548 14.12 13.21 -33.13
C GLU A 548 14.06 12.41 -31.82
N HIS A 549 12.87 11.94 -31.43
CA HIS A 549 12.66 11.27 -30.16
C HIS A 549 13.20 9.83 -30.13
N ASP A 550 13.08 9.07 -31.22
CA ASP A 550 13.64 7.72 -31.31
C ASP A 550 15.18 7.76 -31.22
N LYS A 551 15.81 8.68 -31.96
CA LYS A 551 17.27 8.87 -31.98
C LYS A 551 17.81 9.49 -30.68
N ASN A 552 16.96 10.02 -29.81
CA ASN A 552 17.36 10.65 -28.55
C ASN A 552 16.57 10.13 -27.32
N PRO A 553 16.97 8.98 -26.76
CA PRO A 553 16.38 8.45 -25.53
C PRO A 553 16.46 9.39 -24.31
N GLU A 554 17.47 10.25 -24.23
CA GLU A 554 17.58 11.23 -23.14
C GLU A 554 16.50 12.32 -23.27
N LEU A 555 16.11 12.72 -24.48
CA LEU A 555 15.00 13.65 -24.72
C LEU A 555 13.67 13.09 -24.19
N ARG A 556 13.39 11.82 -24.49
CA ARG A 556 12.18 11.11 -24.04
C ARG A 556 12.05 11.04 -22.51
N VAL A 557 13.17 11.00 -21.78
CA VAL A 557 13.19 11.02 -20.31
C VAL A 557 13.15 12.47 -19.77
N THR A 558 13.88 13.40 -20.39
CA THR A 558 13.98 14.79 -19.91
C THR A 558 12.77 15.65 -20.24
N GLN A 559 11.96 15.30 -21.23
CA GLN A 559 10.66 15.94 -21.50
C GLN A 559 9.48 15.26 -20.79
N PHE A 560 9.63 14.02 -20.27
CA PHE A 560 8.52 13.32 -19.64
C PHE A 560 8.10 13.98 -18.31
N GLU A 561 6.79 14.28 -18.21
CA GLU A 561 6.12 14.72 -16.99
C GLU A 561 4.70 14.11 -16.93
N HIS A 562 4.19 13.84 -15.74
CA HIS A 562 2.82 13.39 -15.54
C HIS A 562 1.85 14.52 -15.90
N ARG A 563 0.96 14.27 -16.87
CA ARG A 563 -0.07 15.21 -17.37
C ARG A 563 -1.47 14.60 -17.17
N PRO A 564 -2.57 15.39 -17.12
CA PRO A 564 -3.92 14.88 -16.86
C PRO A 564 -4.35 13.71 -17.76
N ARG A 565 -3.93 13.71 -19.04
CA ARG A 565 -4.16 12.60 -19.98
C ARG A 565 -3.69 11.22 -19.47
N HIS A 566 -2.71 11.16 -18.57
CA HIS A 566 -2.23 9.89 -17.99
C HIS A 566 -3.17 9.36 -16.90
N ASP A 567 -3.86 10.24 -16.16
CA ASP A 567 -4.94 9.84 -15.26
C ASP A 567 -6.18 9.39 -16.06
N ALA A 568 -6.46 10.00 -17.22
CA ALA A 568 -7.48 9.51 -18.16
C ALA A 568 -7.12 8.11 -18.72
N GLU A 569 -5.88 7.86 -19.14
CA GLU A 569 -5.42 6.50 -19.48
C GLU A 569 -5.57 5.53 -18.30
N SER A 570 -5.39 6.00 -17.06
CA SER A 570 -5.56 5.16 -15.87
C SER A 570 -7.04 4.77 -15.63
N VAL A 571 -8.00 5.63 -16.00
CA VAL A 571 -9.42 5.26 -16.10
C VAL A 571 -9.66 4.22 -17.21
N PHE A 572 -8.99 4.32 -18.37
CA PHE A 572 -9.10 3.29 -19.41
C PHE A 572 -8.61 1.92 -18.92
N TRP A 573 -7.49 1.86 -18.19
CA TRP A 573 -7.04 0.61 -17.60
C TRP A 573 -8.01 0.11 -16.51
N CYS A 574 -8.68 0.98 -15.76
CA CYS A 574 -9.77 0.59 -14.86
C CYS A 574 -10.94 -0.06 -15.63
N ILE A 575 -11.35 0.51 -16.77
CA ILE A 575 -12.38 -0.04 -17.68
C ILE A 575 -11.96 -1.43 -18.19
N VAL A 576 -10.74 -1.57 -18.72
CA VAL A 576 -10.21 -2.83 -19.25
C VAL A 576 -10.17 -3.92 -18.18
N VAL A 577 -9.63 -3.62 -16.99
CA VAL A 577 -9.51 -4.60 -15.90
C VAL A 577 -10.88 -5.00 -15.34
N PHE A 578 -11.84 -4.07 -15.27
CA PHE A 578 -13.19 -4.39 -14.83
C PHE A 578 -13.89 -5.34 -15.81
N LEU A 579 -13.97 -4.97 -17.09
CA LEU A 579 -14.71 -5.75 -18.09
C LEU A 579 -14.06 -7.12 -18.39
N LEU A 580 -12.74 -7.26 -18.22
CA LEU A 580 -12.07 -8.56 -18.31
C LEU A 580 -12.44 -9.52 -17.17
N LEU A 581 -12.71 -9.00 -15.97
CA LEU A 581 -12.96 -9.78 -14.74
C LEU A 581 -14.45 -9.91 -14.37
N ALA A 582 -15.32 -9.07 -14.92
CA ALA A 582 -16.74 -9.03 -14.60
C ALA A 582 -17.47 -10.32 -15.00
N VAL A 583 -18.36 -10.79 -14.13
CA VAL A 583 -19.19 -11.99 -14.32
C VAL A 583 -20.64 -11.55 -14.50
N PRO A 584 -21.27 -11.76 -15.66
CA PRO A 584 -22.68 -11.46 -15.85
C PRO A 584 -23.59 -12.26 -14.92
N LEU A 585 -24.68 -11.65 -14.46
CA LEU A 585 -25.59 -12.22 -13.47
C LEU A 585 -26.26 -13.49 -14.02
N GLY A 586 -26.23 -14.57 -13.24
CA GLY A 586 -26.77 -15.87 -13.66
C GLY A 586 -25.87 -16.68 -14.60
N SER A 587 -24.75 -16.13 -15.09
CA SER A 587 -23.79 -16.89 -15.92
C SER A 587 -23.19 -18.08 -15.16
N ALA A 588 -22.96 -19.17 -15.89
CA ALA A 588 -22.31 -20.37 -15.38
C ALA A 588 -20.88 -20.08 -14.93
N ARG A 589 -20.30 -20.95 -14.08
CA ARG A 589 -18.87 -20.85 -13.74
C ARG A 589 -18.04 -21.27 -14.96
N GLU A 590 -17.21 -20.36 -15.47
CA GLU A 590 -16.12 -20.71 -16.36
C GLU A 590 -15.11 -21.59 -15.61
N ASP A 591 -14.61 -22.64 -16.26
CA ASP A 591 -13.55 -23.52 -15.75
C ASP A 591 -12.40 -23.61 -16.77
N PRO A 592 -11.30 -22.86 -16.56
CA PRO A 592 -10.14 -22.91 -17.45
C PRO A 592 -9.35 -24.22 -17.34
N GLN A 593 -9.52 -25.00 -16.26
CA GLN A 593 -8.82 -26.26 -16.06
C GLN A 593 -9.47 -27.41 -16.86
N ALA A 594 -10.69 -27.21 -17.37
CA ALA A 594 -11.35 -28.11 -18.32
C ALA A 594 -10.86 -27.95 -19.78
N LEU A 595 -10.07 -26.91 -20.09
CA LEU A 595 -9.47 -26.69 -21.41
C LEU A 595 -8.14 -27.45 -21.56
N LYS A 596 -7.70 -27.69 -22.80
CA LYS A 596 -6.48 -28.49 -23.05
C LYS A 596 -5.22 -27.63 -23.04
N ASP A 597 -5.36 -26.36 -23.37
CA ASP A 597 -4.30 -25.35 -23.29
C ASP A 597 -4.88 -24.12 -22.56
N PRO A 598 -4.27 -23.66 -21.45
CA PRO A 598 -4.71 -22.46 -20.74
C PRO A 598 -4.76 -21.18 -21.59
N ASP A 599 -4.04 -21.09 -22.70
CA ASP A 599 -4.14 -19.96 -23.65
C ASP A 599 -5.36 -20.06 -24.60
N GLU A 600 -6.07 -21.20 -24.65
CA GLU A 600 -7.43 -21.28 -25.25
C GLU A 600 -8.42 -20.43 -24.44
N PHE A 601 -8.20 -20.24 -23.14
CA PHE A 601 -9.01 -19.34 -22.32
C PHE A 601 -8.64 -17.89 -22.60
N GLY A 602 -9.46 -17.21 -23.40
CA GLY A 602 -9.13 -15.88 -23.91
C GLY A 602 -8.85 -14.81 -22.84
N LEU A 603 -9.38 -14.95 -21.61
CA LEU A 603 -8.99 -14.07 -20.51
C LEU A 603 -7.49 -14.18 -20.18
N ASN A 604 -6.91 -15.39 -20.14
CA ASN A 604 -5.50 -15.61 -19.82
C ASN A 604 -4.57 -14.90 -20.82
N CYS A 605 -4.94 -14.90 -22.12
CA CYS A 605 -4.22 -14.19 -23.17
C CYS A 605 -3.98 -12.70 -22.87
N ALA A 606 -4.97 -12.00 -22.30
CA ALA A 606 -4.84 -10.59 -21.91
C ALA A 606 -4.32 -10.42 -20.46
N TRP A 607 -4.85 -11.23 -19.54
CA TRP A 607 -4.58 -11.12 -18.11
C TRP A 607 -3.11 -11.36 -17.78
N LYS A 608 -2.40 -12.23 -18.51
CA LYS A 608 -0.97 -12.49 -18.28
C LYS A 608 -0.07 -11.27 -18.46
N TYR A 609 -0.47 -10.28 -19.27
CA TYR A 609 0.25 -9.00 -19.40
C TYR A 609 -0.14 -8.00 -18.31
N ILE A 610 -1.41 -7.93 -17.92
CA ILE A 610 -1.89 -7.02 -16.85
C ILE A 610 -1.40 -7.49 -15.47
N ALA A 611 -1.53 -8.78 -15.17
CA ALA A 611 -1.26 -9.35 -13.85
C ALA A 611 0.23 -9.37 -13.49
N ASN A 612 1.10 -9.47 -14.50
CA ASN A 612 2.56 -9.50 -14.36
C ASN A 612 3.22 -8.16 -14.70
N HIS A 613 2.45 -7.08 -14.92
CA HIS A 613 3.03 -5.75 -15.12
C HIS A 613 3.74 -5.29 -13.84
N GLU A 614 4.98 -4.80 -14.01
CA GLU A 614 5.77 -4.18 -12.95
C GLU A 614 6.35 -2.86 -13.49
N ILE A 615 6.29 -1.80 -12.67
CA ILE A 615 6.73 -0.45 -13.06
C ILE A 615 8.25 -0.40 -13.23
N GLY A 616 8.73 0.11 -14.37
CA GLY A 616 10.14 0.39 -14.63
C GLY A 616 11.08 -0.81 -14.72
N VAL A 617 10.61 -1.98 -15.19
CA VAL A 617 11.43 -3.20 -15.26
C VAL A 617 12.12 -3.37 -16.61
N SER A 618 13.46 -3.37 -16.56
CA SER A 618 14.44 -3.65 -17.63
C SER A 618 14.61 -2.62 -18.74
N ASP A 619 15.86 -2.49 -19.21
CA ASP A 619 16.27 -1.56 -20.27
C ASP A 619 15.91 -2.05 -21.69
N ASP A 620 15.53 -3.33 -21.82
CA ASP A 620 15.27 -4.02 -23.11
C ASP A 620 13.77 -4.27 -23.39
N MET A 621 12.84 -3.97 -22.47
CA MET A 621 11.40 -4.26 -22.62
C MET A 621 10.54 -3.04 -22.29
N GLY A 622 9.73 -2.60 -23.27
CA GLY A 622 8.69 -1.57 -23.06
C GLY A 622 7.51 -2.07 -22.20
N ASP A 623 6.46 -1.25 -22.06
CA ASP A 623 5.30 -1.61 -21.25
C ASP A 623 4.62 -2.88 -21.80
N SER A 624 4.66 -3.95 -21.01
CA SER A 624 4.15 -5.28 -21.40
C SER A 624 2.69 -5.28 -21.89
N ARG A 625 1.87 -4.30 -21.48
CA ARG A 625 0.48 -4.17 -21.91
C ARG A 625 0.32 -3.60 -23.33
N LEU A 626 1.37 -3.11 -23.98
CA LEU A 626 1.34 -2.70 -25.39
C LEU A 626 0.83 -3.82 -26.33
N SER A 627 1.10 -5.09 -25.99
CA SER A 627 0.55 -6.26 -26.70
C SER A 627 -0.98 -6.29 -26.72
N ILE A 628 -1.64 -5.81 -25.66
CA ILE A 628 -3.11 -5.73 -25.55
C ILE A 628 -3.66 -4.66 -26.51
N ILE A 629 -2.97 -3.51 -26.59
CA ILE A 629 -3.35 -2.40 -27.47
C ILE A 629 -3.12 -2.79 -28.94
N HIS A 630 -1.97 -3.39 -29.26
CA HIS A 630 -1.54 -3.66 -30.65
C HIS A 630 -2.22 -4.91 -31.24
N GLN A 631 -2.60 -5.89 -30.40
CA GLN A 631 -3.23 -7.14 -30.83
C GLN A 631 -4.62 -7.35 -30.20
N ALA A 632 -5.35 -6.25 -29.98
CA ALA A 632 -6.69 -6.22 -29.37
C ALA A 632 -7.63 -7.29 -29.96
N LYS A 633 -8.05 -8.25 -29.13
CA LYS A 633 -9.01 -9.32 -29.46
C LYS A 633 -10.14 -9.34 -28.42
N TRP A 634 -10.69 -8.16 -28.10
CA TRP A 634 -11.61 -7.95 -26.97
C TRP A 634 -12.78 -8.95 -26.94
N LYS A 635 -13.41 -9.25 -28.09
CA LYS A 635 -14.49 -10.23 -28.21
C LYS A 635 -14.11 -11.68 -27.85
N LYS A 636 -12.81 -12.00 -27.81
CA LYS A 636 -12.30 -13.29 -27.32
C LYS A 636 -11.88 -13.23 -25.85
N TRP A 637 -11.53 -12.06 -25.33
CA TRP A 637 -10.96 -11.88 -23.99
C TRP A 637 -12.03 -11.61 -22.92
N LEU A 638 -13.10 -10.89 -23.28
CA LEU A 638 -14.27 -10.63 -22.46
C LEU A 638 -15.13 -11.90 -22.24
N HIS A 639 -16.07 -11.86 -21.30
CA HIS A 639 -17.13 -12.87 -21.21
C HIS A 639 -17.99 -12.86 -22.49
N PRO A 640 -18.52 -13.99 -23.00
CA PRO A 640 -19.27 -14.03 -24.25
C PRO A 640 -20.46 -13.07 -24.34
N GLU A 641 -21.15 -12.79 -23.24
CA GLU A 641 -22.25 -11.81 -23.19
C GLU A 641 -21.75 -10.36 -23.32
N LEU A 642 -20.56 -10.06 -22.79
CA LEU A 642 -19.86 -8.78 -22.90
C LEU A 642 -19.13 -8.59 -24.24
N ALA A 643 -19.15 -9.59 -25.13
CA ALA A 643 -18.50 -9.54 -26.44
C ALA A 643 -18.93 -8.35 -27.32
N HIS A 644 -20.11 -7.79 -27.07
CA HIS A 644 -20.61 -6.61 -27.77
C HIS A 644 -19.87 -5.30 -27.39
N ALA A 645 -19.15 -5.27 -26.26
CA ALA A 645 -18.34 -4.14 -25.82
C ALA A 645 -16.98 -4.03 -26.55
N GLU A 646 -16.68 -4.93 -27.50
CA GLU A 646 -15.48 -4.84 -28.35
C GLU A 646 -15.39 -3.51 -29.10
N GLY A 647 -16.49 -3.01 -29.66
CA GLY A 647 -16.50 -1.71 -30.36
C GLY A 647 -16.16 -0.53 -29.45
N PHE A 648 -16.69 -0.55 -28.23
CA PHE A 648 -16.42 0.46 -27.19
C PHE A 648 -14.94 0.46 -26.78
N LEU A 649 -14.40 -0.73 -26.46
CA LEU A 649 -12.99 -0.87 -26.10
C LEU A 649 -12.06 -0.53 -27.26
N LEU A 650 -12.39 -0.84 -28.52
CA LEU A 650 -11.62 -0.41 -29.68
C LEU A 650 -11.64 1.12 -29.85
N SER A 651 -12.78 1.78 -29.66
CA SER A 651 -12.87 3.26 -29.70
C SER A 651 -12.00 3.92 -28.63
N LEU A 652 -12.04 3.44 -27.38
CA LEU A 652 -11.17 3.95 -26.32
C LEU A 652 -9.69 3.64 -26.60
N THR A 653 -9.37 2.38 -26.95
CA THR A 653 -7.99 1.95 -27.27
C THR A 653 -7.38 2.83 -28.36
N ALA A 654 -8.17 3.25 -29.36
CA ALA A 654 -7.70 4.09 -30.44
C ALA A 654 -7.45 5.56 -30.06
N GLN A 655 -7.98 6.05 -28.92
CA GLN A 655 -7.63 7.36 -28.36
C GLN A 655 -6.47 7.25 -27.35
N ILE A 656 -6.37 6.13 -26.61
CA ILE A 656 -5.27 5.90 -25.67
C ILE A 656 -3.95 5.55 -26.38
N ALA A 657 -4.00 4.77 -27.47
CA ALA A 657 -2.82 4.14 -28.07
C ALA A 657 -1.58 5.05 -28.30
N PRO A 658 -1.67 6.25 -28.89
CA PRO A 658 -0.49 7.04 -29.24
C PRO A 658 0.02 7.92 -28.08
N GLU A 659 1.28 8.36 -28.16
CA GLU A 659 1.83 9.36 -27.21
C GLU A 659 1.43 10.78 -27.64
N TRP A 660 0.43 11.33 -26.97
CA TRP A 660 -0.01 12.72 -27.16
C TRP A 660 1.02 13.78 -26.72
N GLY A 661 2.14 13.37 -26.13
CA GLY A 661 3.32 14.22 -25.94
C GLY A 661 4.14 14.49 -27.20
N LEU A 662 3.85 13.83 -28.33
CA LEU A 662 4.56 14.04 -29.61
C LEU A 662 3.75 14.83 -30.66
N ILE A 663 2.61 15.42 -30.29
CA ILE A 663 1.83 16.29 -31.19
C ILE A 663 2.21 17.75 -30.99
N GLU A 664 2.34 18.49 -32.11
CA GLU A 664 2.59 19.93 -32.12
C GLU A 664 1.53 20.71 -32.95
N PRO A 665 0.94 21.81 -32.44
CA PRO A 665 1.01 22.27 -31.05
C PRO A 665 0.42 21.25 -30.09
N ALA A 666 1.01 21.14 -28.89
CA ALA A 666 0.57 20.21 -27.84
C ALA A 666 -0.95 20.32 -27.55
N PRO A 667 -1.71 19.20 -27.50
CA PRO A 667 -3.15 19.22 -27.23
C PRO A 667 -3.49 19.85 -25.86
N LEU A 668 -4.66 20.50 -25.79
CA LEU A 668 -5.18 21.06 -24.53
C LEU A 668 -5.17 20.00 -23.41
N PRO A 669 -4.78 20.32 -22.15
CA PRO A 669 -4.40 19.30 -21.16
C PRO A 669 -5.42 18.20 -20.85
N LEU A 670 -6.71 18.47 -21.10
CA LEU A 670 -7.86 17.59 -20.82
C LEU A 670 -8.47 16.94 -22.08
N HIS A 671 -7.84 17.08 -23.24
CA HIS A 671 -8.32 16.55 -24.52
C HIS A 671 -8.75 15.07 -24.46
N LEU A 672 -8.01 14.25 -23.71
CA LEU A 672 -8.27 12.82 -23.59
C LEU A 672 -9.44 12.51 -22.65
N HIS A 673 -9.71 13.35 -21.64
CA HIS A 673 -10.93 13.25 -20.82
C HIS A 673 -12.16 13.47 -21.69
N GLU A 674 -12.19 14.55 -22.47
CA GLU A 674 -13.29 14.87 -23.40
C GLU A 674 -13.52 13.72 -24.40
N ALA A 675 -12.46 13.21 -25.03
CA ALA A 675 -12.56 12.13 -25.99
C ALA A 675 -13.12 10.83 -25.37
N MET A 676 -12.67 10.48 -24.16
CA MET A 676 -13.19 9.31 -23.44
C MET A 676 -14.64 9.52 -22.99
N GLN A 677 -14.97 10.69 -22.44
CA GLN A 677 -16.32 11.07 -22.01
C GLN A 677 -17.33 10.98 -23.17
N ARG A 678 -16.99 11.52 -24.35
CA ARG A 678 -17.84 11.41 -25.55
C ARG A 678 -18.08 9.96 -26.00
N ILE A 679 -17.04 9.11 -25.96
CA ILE A 679 -17.17 7.67 -26.29
C ILE A 679 -18.05 6.96 -25.24
N ILE A 680 -17.86 7.24 -23.96
CA ILE A 680 -18.64 6.63 -22.86
C ILE A 680 -20.13 7.02 -22.99
N LEU A 681 -20.45 8.30 -23.18
CA LEU A 681 -21.83 8.77 -23.40
C LEU A 681 -22.47 8.10 -24.63
N GLN A 682 -21.75 8.03 -25.75
CA GLN A 682 -22.23 7.39 -26.97
C GLN A 682 -22.62 5.91 -26.74
N TYR A 683 -21.80 5.16 -25.98
CA TYR A 683 -22.08 3.75 -25.73
C TYR A 683 -23.11 3.50 -24.62
N ILE A 684 -23.23 4.39 -23.62
CA ILE A 684 -24.35 4.37 -22.67
C ILE A 684 -25.68 4.54 -23.40
N ASP A 685 -25.82 5.58 -24.24
CA ASP A 685 -27.02 5.83 -25.04
C ASP A 685 -27.33 4.67 -26.00
N LEU A 686 -26.30 4.14 -26.69
CA LEU A 686 -26.43 3.00 -27.59
C LEU A 686 -26.91 1.72 -26.87
N TRP A 687 -26.49 1.48 -25.62
CA TRP A 687 -26.87 0.28 -24.88
C TRP A 687 -28.19 0.43 -24.12
N LYS A 688 -28.56 1.64 -23.68
CA LYS A 688 -29.94 1.95 -23.24
C LYS A 688 -30.92 1.74 -24.39
N THR A 689 -30.69 2.36 -25.55
CA THR A 689 -31.60 2.31 -26.70
C THR A 689 -31.70 0.94 -27.36
N GLN A 690 -30.65 0.11 -27.29
CA GLN A 690 -30.66 -1.26 -27.83
C GLN A 690 -30.98 -2.34 -26.77
N ASN A 691 -31.27 -1.97 -25.53
CA ASN A 691 -31.46 -2.88 -24.39
C ASN A 691 -30.33 -3.94 -24.28
N LYS A 692 -29.08 -3.44 -24.22
CA LYS A 692 -27.83 -4.24 -24.16
C LYS A 692 -27.08 -4.11 -22.84
N ASP A 693 -27.73 -3.55 -21.82
CA ASP A 693 -27.16 -3.58 -20.48
C ASP A 693 -26.93 -5.01 -20.00
N VAL A 694 -25.90 -5.20 -19.18
CA VAL A 694 -25.51 -6.49 -18.60
C VAL A 694 -25.36 -6.31 -17.10
N GLN A 695 -26.27 -6.94 -16.36
CA GLN A 695 -26.22 -6.99 -14.89
C GLN A 695 -25.09 -7.91 -14.44
N PHE A 696 -24.46 -7.62 -13.30
CA PHE A 696 -23.28 -8.32 -12.81
C PHE A 696 -23.52 -9.11 -11.51
N ASP A 697 -22.83 -10.25 -11.39
CA ASP A 697 -22.66 -10.98 -10.15
C ASP A 697 -21.51 -10.34 -9.35
N THR A 698 -21.83 -9.34 -8.54
CA THR A 698 -20.85 -8.58 -7.72
C THR A 698 -20.27 -9.40 -6.55
N GLY A 699 -20.62 -10.69 -6.45
CA GLY A 699 -20.02 -11.68 -5.54
C GLY A 699 -18.98 -12.58 -6.20
N ARG A 700 -18.88 -12.59 -7.54
CA ARG A 700 -17.91 -13.40 -8.30
C ARG A 700 -16.95 -12.55 -9.13
N ILE A 701 -15.82 -13.15 -9.48
CA ILE A 701 -14.92 -12.69 -10.54
C ILE A 701 -14.65 -13.85 -11.49
N ARG A 702 -14.32 -13.54 -12.74
CA ARG A 702 -13.87 -14.55 -13.71
C ARG A 702 -12.56 -15.21 -13.23
N PRO A 703 -12.32 -16.49 -13.54
CA PRO A 703 -11.18 -17.26 -13.03
C PRO A 703 -9.86 -16.73 -13.61
N ALA A 704 -9.25 -15.80 -12.89
CA ALA A 704 -8.12 -14.98 -13.33
C ALA A 704 -6.88 -15.23 -12.46
N GLU A 705 -6.46 -16.50 -12.39
CA GLU A 705 -5.19 -16.88 -11.75
C GLU A 705 -4.02 -16.10 -12.36
N ILE A 706 -2.99 -15.83 -11.57
CA ILE A 706 -1.73 -15.27 -12.09
C ILE A 706 -0.94 -16.46 -12.65
N PRO A 707 -0.65 -16.52 -13.96
CA PRO A 707 0.21 -17.59 -14.48
C PRO A 707 1.61 -17.39 -13.90
N ASP A 708 2.01 -18.24 -12.96
CA ASP A 708 3.32 -18.13 -12.31
C ASP A 708 4.42 -18.61 -13.24
N ASN A 709 4.76 -17.76 -14.21
CA ASN A 709 5.83 -17.96 -15.17
C ASN A 709 7.23 -18.01 -14.51
N ARG A 710 7.32 -17.97 -13.18
CA ARG A 710 8.54 -18.27 -12.41
C ARG A 710 8.76 -19.77 -12.17
N ILE A 711 8.26 -20.63 -13.07
CA ILE A 711 8.84 -21.98 -13.27
C ILE A 711 10.26 -21.82 -13.82
N MET A 712 11.20 -21.46 -12.96
CA MET A 712 12.62 -21.60 -13.25
C MET A 712 12.91 -23.10 -13.36
N PRO A 713 13.39 -23.61 -14.51
CA PRO A 713 13.94 -24.96 -14.53
C PRO A 713 15.14 -25.00 -13.58
N GLN A 714 15.18 -25.97 -12.66
CA GLN A 714 16.33 -26.15 -11.78
C GLN A 714 17.52 -26.70 -12.58
N VAL A 715 18.22 -25.81 -13.30
CA VAL A 715 19.48 -26.13 -13.95
C VAL A 715 20.62 -25.72 -13.02
N SER A 716 21.26 -26.73 -12.42
CA SER A 716 22.35 -26.54 -11.47
C SER A 716 23.64 -26.09 -12.15
N HIS A 717 23.73 -24.80 -12.49
CA HIS A 717 24.99 -24.20 -12.95
C HIS A 717 25.90 -23.86 -11.78
N LYS A 718 27.01 -24.61 -11.67
CA LYS A 718 28.14 -24.26 -10.80
C LYS A 718 28.67 -22.88 -11.21
N PRO A 719 29.11 -22.02 -10.27
CA PRO A 719 29.71 -20.74 -10.61
C PRO A 719 31.00 -20.95 -11.40
N SER A 720 30.97 -20.63 -12.69
CA SER A 720 32.15 -20.66 -13.54
C SER A 720 33.00 -19.41 -13.28
N VAL A 721 34.10 -19.58 -12.55
CA VAL A 721 35.03 -18.49 -12.25
C VAL A 721 35.74 -18.04 -13.54
N ASN A 722 35.48 -16.79 -13.96
CA ASN A 722 36.49 -15.85 -14.45
C ASN A 722 35.84 -14.47 -14.65
N GLY A 723 36.31 -13.47 -13.90
CA GLY A 723 35.69 -12.12 -13.91
C GLY A 723 35.84 -11.30 -12.61
N GLN A 724 36.68 -11.71 -11.65
CA GLN A 724 36.96 -10.93 -10.44
C GLN A 724 38.44 -10.53 -10.32
N LEU A 725 38.66 -9.21 -10.28
CA LEU A 725 39.78 -8.52 -9.66
C LEU A 725 39.15 -7.32 -8.93
N ILE A 726 38.68 -7.49 -7.70
CA ILE A 726 39.48 -7.40 -6.45
C ILE A 726 40.22 -6.07 -6.35
N ALA A 727 39.71 -5.20 -5.48
CA ALA A 727 40.45 -4.13 -4.82
C ALA A 727 40.04 -4.04 -3.34
N THR A 728 40.25 -5.13 -2.58
CA THR A 728 40.06 -5.12 -1.12
C THR A 728 41.19 -4.34 -0.44
N GLY A 729 40.85 -3.29 0.32
CA GLY A 729 41.83 -2.40 0.96
C GLY A 729 41.20 -1.38 1.93
N SER A 730 40.34 -1.82 2.86
CA SER A 730 40.78 -2.16 4.24
C SER A 730 41.19 -0.95 5.09
N LEU A 731 40.21 -0.34 5.76
CA LEU A 731 40.45 0.50 6.95
C LEU A 731 40.02 -0.26 8.22
N ARG A 732 40.97 -0.94 8.86
CA ARG A 732 40.92 -1.24 10.30
C ARG A 732 41.75 -0.19 11.06
N PRO A 733 41.39 0.14 12.31
CA PRO A 733 41.89 1.35 12.96
C PRO A 733 43.31 1.21 13.50
N LYS A 734 44.02 2.35 13.61
CA LYS A 734 45.23 2.49 14.45
C LYS A 734 45.24 3.81 15.21
N ARG A 735 45.41 3.73 16.53
CA ARG A 735 46.11 4.77 17.32
C ARG A 735 47.61 4.50 17.21
N GLN A 736 48.40 5.53 16.91
CA GLN A 736 49.82 5.69 17.31
C GLN A 736 50.84 4.62 16.81
N SER A 737 52.14 4.90 16.64
CA SER A 737 52.91 6.16 16.70
C SER A 737 54.20 6.08 15.83
N ASN A 738 54.85 7.23 15.64
CA ASN A 738 56.29 7.44 15.40
C ASN A 738 56.98 7.10 14.05
N GLN A 739 57.52 8.19 13.48
CA GLN A 739 58.90 8.37 12.95
C GLN A 739 59.28 8.00 11.49
N LEU A 740 59.67 9.08 10.79
CA LEU A 740 60.90 9.28 9.98
C LEU A 740 61.16 8.45 8.70
N GLY A 741 61.41 9.17 7.60
CA GLY A 741 62.30 8.73 6.51
C GLY A 741 61.71 8.82 5.08
N PRO A 742 62.26 9.66 4.17
CA PRO A 742 61.82 9.74 2.77
C PRO A 742 62.84 9.17 1.76
N LYS A 743 62.38 8.80 0.54
CA LYS A 743 62.96 9.24 -0.75
C LYS A 743 62.33 8.63 -2.03
N GLU A 744 62.22 9.48 -3.05
CA GLU A 744 62.50 9.32 -4.50
C GLU A 744 61.79 8.29 -5.42
N GLU A 745 61.07 8.87 -6.39
CA GLU A 745 60.88 8.58 -7.83
C GLU A 745 61.59 7.38 -8.53
N SER A 746 60.92 6.74 -9.51
CA SER A 746 61.30 6.87 -10.96
C SER A 746 60.55 5.98 -11.99
N GLN A 747 59.92 6.64 -12.97
CA GLN A 747 59.85 6.39 -14.45
C GLN A 747 59.83 4.96 -15.12
N ALA A 748 58.66 4.63 -15.70
CA ALA A 748 58.37 4.47 -17.15
C ALA A 748 58.82 3.26 -18.05
N LYS A 749 58.05 3.10 -19.17
CA LYS A 749 58.38 2.59 -20.56
C LYS A 749 57.74 1.29 -21.14
N ARG A 750 56.76 1.53 -22.05
CA ARG A 750 56.67 1.11 -23.49
C ARG A 750 56.40 -0.36 -23.99
N ARG A 751 55.38 -0.41 -24.89
CA ARG A 751 55.30 -1.06 -26.25
C ARG A 751 54.93 -2.56 -26.47
N ARG A 752 53.66 -2.79 -26.89
CA ARG A 752 53.17 -3.02 -28.29
C ARG A 752 53.88 -4.05 -29.20
N ILE A 753 53.14 -5.07 -29.72
CA ILE A 753 52.89 -5.41 -31.17
C ILE A 753 51.96 -6.64 -31.35
N THR A 754 51.41 -6.84 -32.55
CA THR A 754 50.25 -7.70 -32.94
C THR A 754 50.61 -8.76 -34.01
N ARG A 755 49.87 -9.91 -34.15
CA ARG A 755 49.32 -10.42 -35.45
C ARG A 755 48.55 -11.78 -35.46
N GLN A 756 47.34 -11.73 -36.05
CA GLN A 756 46.64 -12.58 -37.07
C GLN A 756 46.94 -14.08 -37.36
N GLY A 757 45.83 -14.84 -37.63
CA GLY A 757 45.71 -15.94 -38.65
C GLY A 757 45.37 -17.36 -38.12
N THR A 758 44.77 -18.33 -38.85
CA THR A 758 43.63 -18.40 -39.84
C THR A 758 43.33 -19.87 -40.24
N ASP A 759 42.05 -20.20 -40.53
CA ASP A 759 41.49 -21.23 -41.46
C ASP A 759 41.50 -22.79 -41.26
N SER A 760 40.27 -23.37 -41.40
CA SER A 760 39.85 -24.52 -42.28
C SER A 760 39.52 -25.97 -41.78
N TYR A 761 38.22 -26.34 -41.94
CA TYR A 761 37.55 -27.60 -42.39
C TYR A 761 38.10 -29.06 -42.15
N LYS A 762 37.24 -29.98 -41.65
CA LYS A 762 36.72 -31.23 -42.34
C LYS A 762 35.99 -32.26 -41.40
N GLU A 763 35.59 -33.42 -41.96
CA GLU A 763 34.42 -34.29 -41.63
C GLU A 763 34.68 -35.78 -42.05
N VAL A 764 33.93 -36.90 -41.85
CA VAL A 764 32.77 -37.44 -41.03
C VAL A 764 32.49 -38.91 -41.53
N PRO A 765 31.90 -39.90 -40.79
CA PRO A 765 31.94 -40.35 -39.39
C PRO A 765 32.32 -41.89 -39.29
N ARG A 766 31.99 -42.63 -38.19
CA ARG A 766 31.35 -44.00 -38.23
C ARG A 766 31.14 -44.72 -36.86
N SER A 767 30.04 -45.49 -36.79
CA SER A 767 29.76 -46.74 -36.00
C SER A 767 29.57 -46.79 -34.45
N LEU A 768 28.61 -47.65 -34.05
CA LEU A 768 28.20 -48.18 -32.72
C LEU A 768 29.01 -49.48 -32.36
N PRO A 769 28.80 -50.28 -31.26
CA PRO A 769 27.68 -50.39 -30.29
C PRO A 769 28.11 -50.53 -28.77
N PRO A 770 27.57 -51.45 -27.91
CA PRO A 770 26.40 -51.23 -27.03
C PRO A 770 26.63 -51.41 -25.49
N SER A 771 25.52 -51.38 -24.73
CA SER A 771 25.41 -51.42 -23.25
C SER A 771 25.70 -52.77 -22.56
N PRO A 772 25.70 -52.79 -21.20
CA PRO A 772 24.96 -53.81 -20.46
C PRO A 772 23.87 -53.24 -19.51
N ARG A 773 22.95 -54.12 -19.07
CA ARG A 773 21.88 -53.90 -18.07
C ARG A 773 22.21 -54.69 -16.78
N PHE A 774 21.50 -54.46 -15.65
CA PHE A 774 20.61 -55.47 -15.01
C PHE A 774 19.88 -54.98 -13.72
N LYS A 775 18.79 -55.72 -13.39
CA LYS A 775 17.89 -55.80 -12.20
C LYS A 775 18.37 -55.22 -10.85
N GLY A 776 17.52 -54.84 -9.88
CA GLY A 776 16.05 -54.93 -9.66
C GLY A 776 15.62 -53.98 -8.51
N ARG A 777 14.49 -54.08 -7.80
CA ARG A 777 13.45 -55.13 -7.60
C ARG A 777 12.12 -54.45 -7.13
N ARG A 778 10.96 -55.04 -7.43
CA ARG A 778 9.61 -54.55 -7.03
C ARG A 778 9.02 -55.40 -5.90
N ILE A 779 8.30 -54.80 -4.95
CA ILE A 779 7.45 -55.50 -3.94
C ILE A 779 6.07 -54.83 -3.91
N THR A 780 5.02 -55.58 -3.56
CA THR A 780 3.59 -55.21 -3.71
C THR A 780 2.74 -55.65 -2.52
N ARG A 781 1.70 -54.85 -2.22
CA ARG A 781 0.43 -55.13 -1.50
C ARG A 781 -0.42 -53.86 -1.65
N GLN A 782 -1.65 -53.78 -2.16
CA GLN A 782 -2.74 -54.73 -2.47
C GLN A 782 -3.62 -55.14 -1.26
N GLY A 783 -4.93 -55.25 -1.51
CA GLY A 783 -6.02 -54.93 -0.56
C GLY A 783 -6.50 -53.49 -0.80
N THR A 784 -7.60 -53.14 -1.50
CA THR A 784 -8.77 -53.86 -2.08
C THR A 784 -9.74 -54.50 -1.10
N GLU A 785 -10.75 -53.73 -0.68
CA GLU A 785 -12.16 -54.14 -0.53
C GLU A 785 -13.06 -52.89 -0.52
N SER A 786 -14.38 -53.10 -0.60
CA SER A 786 -15.19 -52.51 -1.68
C SER A 786 -16.70 -52.55 -1.41
N TYR A 787 -17.47 -51.72 -2.12
CA TYR A 787 -18.95 -51.55 -2.00
C TYR A 787 -19.38 -50.88 -0.67
N GLU A 788 -20.55 -50.24 -0.56
CA GLU A 788 -21.68 -50.13 -1.49
C GLU A 788 -22.26 -48.69 -1.53
N LYS A 789 -23.17 -48.40 -2.46
CA LYS A 789 -24.04 -47.20 -2.43
C LYS A 789 -25.38 -47.57 -1.81
N ASP A 790 -26.04 -46.63 -1.13
CA ASP A 790 -27.51 -46.64 -1.07
C ASP A 790 -28.12 -45.24 -0.90
N THR A 791 -29.42 -45.10 -1.16
CA THR A 791 -30.11 -43.79 -1.28
C THR A 791 -31.49 -43.72 -0.60
N ALA A 792 -31.63 -42.84 0.40
CA ALA A 792 -32.91 -42.32 0.93
C ALA A 792 -32.63 -40.96 1.63
N SER A 793 -33.44 -39.89 1.62
CA SER A 793 -34.89 -39.63 1.41
C SER A 793 -35.61 -39.25 2.72
N TYR A 794 -35.82 -37.93 2.91
CA TYR A 794 -36.76 -37.23 3.82
C TYR A 794 -36.80 -37.55 5.33
N LYS A 795 -36.59 -36.50 6.17
CA LYS A 795 -37.67 -35.87 6.97
C LYS A 795 -37.23 -34.57 7.68
N GLU A 796 -38.22 -33.79 8.12
CA GLU A 796 -38.08 -32.48 8.76
C GLU A 796 -38.44 -32.52 10.26
N VAL A 797 -37.82 -31.63 11.08
CA VAL A 797 -38.43 -30.93 12.26
C VAL A 797 -38.79 -31.82 13.49
N PRO A 798 -38.85 -31.32 14.76
CA PRO A 798 -38.77 -29.94 15.28
C PRO A 798 -37.67 -29.63 16.31
N GLN A 799 -37.70 -28.37 16.76
CA GLN A 799 -36.98 -27.71 17.85
C GLN A 799 -37.01 -28.44 19.22
N SER A 800 -35.97 -28.24 20.03
CA SER A 800 -36.09 -28.21 21.50
C SER A 800 -35.01 -27.33 22.16
N LEU A 801 -35.42 -26.30 22.90
CA LEU A 801 -34.54 -25.52 23.79
C LEU A 801 -34.26 -26.27 25.10
N PRO A 802 -33.08 -26.06 25.71
CA PRO A 802 -32.94 -26.13 27.16
C PRO A 802 -32.33 -24.83 27.76
N LEU A 803 -33.21 -24.08 28.44
CA LEU A 803 -33.01 -23.43 29.75
C LEU A 803 -31.61 -22.92 30.15
N SER A 804 -31.50 -21.59 30.33
CA SER A 804 -30.36 -20.91 30.96
C SER A 804 -30.20 -21.27 32.45
N PRO A 805 -28.96 -21.46 32.95
CA PRO A 805 -28.65 -21.32 34.37
C PRO A 805 -28.60 -19.83 34.76
N ARG A 806 -29.27 -19.44 35.86
CA ARG A 806 -29.05 -18.14 36.50
C ARG A 806 -27.91 -18.25 37.50
N PHE A 807 -26.90 -17.38 37.43
CA PHE A 807 -26.02 -17.10 38.57
C PHE A 807 -25.68 -15.61 38.68
N PHE A 808 -25.03 -15.24 39.79
CA PHE A 808 -25.10 -13.89 40.38
C PHE A 808 -24.00 -12.92 39.88
N PRO A 809 -24.24 -11.59 39.93
CA PRO A 809 -23.27 -10.58 39.51
C PRO A 809 -22.15 -10.39 40.55
N GLY A 810 -20.90 -10.18 40.10
CA GLY A 810 -19.79 -10.03 41.06
C GLY A 810 -18.36 -9.86 40.52
N CYS A 811 -18.13 -9.28 39.34
CA CYS A 811 -16.79 -8.82 38.94
C CYS A 811 -16.87 -7.72 37.87
N GLN A 812 -16.76 -6.45 38.28
CA GLN A 812 -16.40 -5.36 37.36
C GLN A 812 -14.87 -5.22 37.34
N LEU A 813 -14.26 -5.41 36.16
CA LEU A 813 -12.86 -5.06 35.94
C LEU A 813 -12.78 -3.54 35.65
N PRO A 814 -11.95 -2.76 36.38
CA PRO A 814 -11.87 -1.31 36.13
C PRO A 814 -11.12 -0.99 34.83
N LEU A 815 -11.87 -0.65 33.77
CA LEU A 815 -11.33 -0.11 32.52
C LEU A 815 -11.08 1.41 32.61
N GLU A 816 -10.29 1.84 33.59
CA GLU A 816 -9.84 3.24 33.72
C GLU A 816 -8.32 3.33 33.87
N TYR A 817 -7.65 3.88 32.85
CA TYR A 817 -6.20 4.13 32.88
C TYR A 817 -5.94 5.59 33.27
N SER A 818 -5.99 5.88 34.57
CA SER A 818 -5.74 7.22 35.10
C SER A 818 -4.29 7.68 34.84
N PRO A 819 -4.06 8.91 34.32
CA PRO A 819 -2.74 9.52 34.27
C PRO A 819 -2.42 10.17 35.63
N ASP A 820 -1.70 9.45 36.49
CA ASP A 820 -1.32 9.97 37.81
C ASP A 820 -0.56 11.31 37.74
N ALA A 821 -0.99 12.25 38.59
CA ALA A 821 -0.35 13.54 38.77
C ALA A 821 0.78 13.45 39.80
N ASP A 822 1.93 14.08 39.52
CA ASP A 822 3.05 14.15 40.46
C ASP A 822 3.13 15.54 41.11
N THR A 823 3.21 15.58 42.44
CA THR A 823 3.01 16.81 43.23
C THR A 823 4.29 17.61 43.44
N PHE A 824 4.22 18.92 43.19
CA PHE A 824 5.11 19.92 43.80
C PHE A 824 4.29 21.00 44.53
N THR A 825 4.61 21.27 45.80
CA THR A 825 3.81 22.14 46.67
C THR A 825 4.54 23.39 47.13
N LYS A 826 3.78 24.48 47.28
CA LYS A 826 4.13 25.81 47.85
C LYS A 826 4.88 26.73 46.85
N SER A 827 4.60 28.04 46.79
CA SER A 827 3.82 28.91 47.71
C SER A 827 3.02 30.01 46.98
N LEU A 828 1.81 30.33 47.49
CA LEU A 828 1.00 31.52 47.16
C LEU A 828 1.47 32.77 47.94
N PRO A 829 1.28 34.01 47.43
CA PRO A 829 0.04 34.81 47.67
C PRO A 829 -0.38 35.72 46.46
N SER A 830 -1.52 36.45 46.40
CA SER A 830 -2.88 36.28 46.97
C SER A 830 -3.91 37.33 46.43
N THR A 831 -4.92 36.91 45.65
CA THR A 831 -6.28 37.56 45.50
C THR A 831 -6.37 39.02 44.93
N PRO A 832 -7.56 39.68 44.77
CA PRO A 832 -8.54 39.42 43.68
C PRO A 832 -9.24 40.66 43.01
N ALA A 833 -9.82 40.49 41.81
CA ALA A 833 -10.90 41.29 41.15
C ALA A 833 -11.32 40.55 39.84
N SER A 834 -12.58 40.37 39.39
CA SER A 834 -13.72 41.27 39.09
C SER A 834 -13.46 42.24 37.91
N LEU A 835 -14.36 42.49 36.94
CA LEU A 835 -15.80 42.19 36.80
C LEU A 835 -16.21 42.11 35.30
N SER A 836 -17.52 42.13 34.99
CA SER A 836 -18.12 42.14 33.63
C SER A 836 -17.86 43.47 32.86
N THR A 837 -18.23 43.70 31.58
CA THR A 837 -19.60 43.62 31.01
C THR A 837 -19.60 43.76 29.47
N ASN A 838 -20.67 43.31 28.82
CA ASN A 838 -20.98 43.54 27.40
C ASN A 838 -21.18 45.03 27.05
N LEU A 839 -21.01 45.39 25.76
CA LEU A 839 -22.01 46.17 25.01
C LEU A 839 -21.80 46.09 23.49
N ARG A 840 -22.91 45.97 22.73
CA ARG A 840 -22.97 46.28 21.29
C ARG A 840 -23.16 47.78 21.11
N LEU A 841 -22.80 48.33 19.95
CA LEU A 841 -23.72 49.11 19.09
C LEU A 841 -23.04 49.56 17.77
N SER A 842 -23.75 49.34 16.66
CA SER A 842 -23.68 50.11 15.41
C SER A 842 -24.97 50.96 15.35
N PRO A 843 -25.18 51.96 14.45
CA PRO A 843 -25.13 51.75 13.00
C PRO A 843 -24.73 52.98 12.11
N THR A 844 -24.61 52.71 10.79
CA THR A 844 -24.90 53.60 9.63
C THR A 844 -24.41 55.05 9.58
N LEU A 845 -23.68 55.41 8.51
CA LEU A 845 -24.26 56.14 7.38
C LEU A 845 -23.34 56.16 6.13
N ASP A 846 -23.97 56.01 4.97
CA ASP A 846 -23.46 56.17 3.59
C ASP A 846 -23.97 57.52 3.01
N PRO A 847 -23.63 57.93 1.77
CA PRO A 847 -22.38 57.74 1.01
C PRO A 847 -21.90 59.07 0.38
N GLN A 848 -20.73 59.09 -0.29
CA GLN A 848 -20.54 59.94 -1.47
C GLN A 848 -19.39 59.47 -2.37
N ALA A 849 -19.52 59.70 -3.68
CA ALA A 849 -18.55 59.32 -4.70
C ALA A 849 -17.82 60.55 -5.26
N LEU A 850 -16.64 60.32 -5.87
CA LEU A 850 -16.11 61.12 -6.98
C LEU A 850 -14.97 60.37 -7.68
N ASP A 851 -14.75 60.71 -8.95
CA ASP A 851 -13.79 60.09 -9.86
C ASP A 851 -12.33 60.49 -9.55
N THR A 852 -11.36 59.69 -10.00
CA THR A 852 -10.44 60.10 -11.09
C THR A 852 -9.54 58.95 -11.57
N ASP A 853 -9.00 59.11 -12.78
CA ASP A 853 -8.25 58.11 -13.56
C ASP A 853 -6.78 57.92 -13.16
N SER A 854 -6.16 56.95 -13.86
CA SER A 854 -4.78 56.97 -14.37
C SER A 854 -3.60 56.46 -13.49
N ASP A 855 -3.03 55.37 -13.99
CA ASP A 855 -1.62 55.24 -14.42
C ASP A 855 -0.44 55.35 -13.42
N ALA A 856 0.09 54.15 -13.12
CA ALA A 856 1.42 53.70 -13.55
C ALA A 856 2.72 54.06 -12.78
N GLU A 857 3.63 53.07 -12.83
CA GLU A 857 5.10 53.10 -12.64
C GLU A 857 5.70 53.66 -11.33
N ALA A 858 5.94 52.73 -10.38
CA ALA A 858 7.25 52.55 -9.73
C ALA A 858 7.44 51.09 -9.28
#